data_AF-A0A349EV78-F1
#
_entry.id   AF-A0A349EV78-F1
#
_cell.length_a   1.000
_cell.length_b   1.000
_cell.length_c   1.000
_cell.angle_alpha   90.00
_cell.angle_beta   90.00
_cell.angle_gamma   90.00
#
_symmetry.space_group_name_H-M   'P 1'
#
loop_
_entity.id
_entity.type
_entity.pdbx_description
1 polymer ?
#
loop_
_entity_poly.entity_id
_entity_poly.type
_entity_poly.pdbx_seq_one_letter_code
_entity_poly.pdbx_strand_id
1 'polypeptide(L)'
;MKTLTKDTFFVCIGRVCSMKKKNKSLILIGFASLSLVLASCGEEPKSSIIDTNDSSIDTSEDSDDEPVNPTDNQIKLLSPSPSEEIQITPTPLMNYINAKTEQEQIAALKVADTERSNNLTCTSVKLSWQKDGSAYYTISLSTAEDFANAKEIKVSSLFSEQEIYNLIPNTTYYWKVKGTRSNDTSEVSSFKTLGTSIRFIKASGAANIRDLGGYQTKEGNHIQYGKIYRGGLLNNFNNLGGLDENGIKTFNEDLGIQTEIDLRITGMDDGNQSKCFFDSNKNYVQATIGQYNRILDPESFAKSNGFDSYKLLIGKDGSGMAPNYELAASVSGVSVKSLRTIFDVLSKEENYPVYFHCNAGADRTGTLSYLIEGLLGVSYEDIVKDFELTSFSKFGNRYRSALSEDGLSFDDSGVFMDKAGENYVGFSKLNEDMLNYYGEEGKDLSFAIYSYLTKYVGIPSSTIEKVKSILTSTAEANSYAISNRQEFALSQDNISIDLSSANIDENSIASIEIANIDLGTNPNEISLSAIKEAGLSGEREIVVKAKKEGQDITIYVPILLVSKYISSVEEFYDLDTYRKKIDNGSDRARVINFGYYKLTSDIGSESSPLLSYKIGGYIHDQLDSNGNIGFRGTIDGGNNSVYSQAAYGGLFSVIGGGAVIKNTNFVITSYASASGDASVVGALGCTIAGAIIENVNFTVTSSCYGNSDSQLYGSGVGLICTSACRSTIFKNVSVTSPVKLVSLFGGLSYDGFAGCQFECFNIDCQELSYLAVKAGMGTINQSKCVLPIELNGIKGSYQTYDKDITPIDLNSKFASISLGNLYGSMNLIDVYYKDNKIEDAILENNILFFNIKTNFQDGVSRNGQLKINLEKDGLACSHSINIQLIK
;
A
#
# COMPACT_ATOMS: atom_id res chain seq x y z
N MET A 1 -40.98 -27.52 -8.66
CA MET A 1 -41.88 -27.82 -9.79
C MET A 1 -42.07 -26.56 -10.63
N LYS A 2 -41.97 -26.70 -11.96
CA LYS A 2 -42.29 -25.76 -13.06
C LYS A 2 -41.43 -24.50 -13.26
N THR A 3 -40.40 -24.68 -14.09
CA THR A 3 -40.07 -23.92 -15.31
C THR A 3 -40.29 -22.39 -15.32
N LEU A 4 -39.18 -21.65 -15.30
CA LEU A 4 -39.01 -20.41 -16.05
C LEU A 4 -37.66 -20.45 -16.77
N THR A 5 -37.71 -20.13 -18.05
CA THR A 5 -36.74 -20.39 -19.10
C THR A 5 -35.61 -19.36 -19.16
N LYS A 6 -34.44 -19.83 -19.60
CA LYS A 6 -33.27 -19.04 -20.02
C LYS A 6 -33.67 -17.99 -21.05
N ASP A 7 -33.45 -16.72 -20.74
CA ASP A 7 -33.32 -15.66 -21.74
C ASP A 7 -31.87 -15.18 -21.81
N THR A 8 -31.35 -15.32 -23.02
CA THR A 8 -30.00 -15.04 -23.50
C THR A 8 -29.75 -13.53 -23.54
N PHE A 9 -28.83 -13.02 -22.71
CA PHE A 9 -28.30 -11.66 -22.86
C PHE A 9 -27.19 -11.63 -23.91
N PHE A 10 -27.50 -11.07 -25.08
CA PHE A 10 -26.49 -10.62 -26.06
C PHE A 10 -26.06 -9.19 -25.70
N VAL A 11 -24.81 -8.99 -25.31
CA VAL A 11 -24.21 -7.65 -25.23
C VAL A 11 -23.65 -7.29 -26.60
N CYS A 12 -24.32 -6.38 -27.29
CA CYS A 12 -23.82 -5.74 -28.50
C CYS A 12 -22.62 -4.85 -28.16
N ILE A 13 -21.45 -5.17 -28.74
CA ILE A 13 -20.25 -4.34 -28.73
C ILE A 13 -20.51 -3.11 -29.60
N GLY A 14 -20.79 -1.97 -28.96
CA GLY A 14 -20.88 -0.67 -29.60
C GLY A 14 -19.50 -0.15 -30.01
N ARG A 15 -19.22 -0.16 -31.32
CA ARG A 15 -18.11 0.57 -31.96
C ARG A 15 -18.23 2.07 -31.66
N VAL A 16 -17.26 2.65 -30.97
CA VAL A 16 -17.07 4.12 -30.96
C VAL A 16 -16.19 4.51 -32.15
N CYS A 17 -16.81 5.19 -33.11
CA CYS A 17 -16.13 5.83 -34.23
C CYS A 17 -15.26 7.00 -33.76
N SER A 18 -14.02 7.06 -34.28
CA SER A 18 -13.09 8.16 -34.04
C SER A 18 -13.61 9.48 -34.65
N MET A 19 -13.64 10.55 -33.86
CA MET A 19 -13.66 11.91 -34.39
C MET A 19 -12.29 12.55 -34.23
N LYS A 20 -11.67 12.86 -35.38
CA LYS A 20 -10.43 13.64 -35.52
C LYS A 20 -10.62 15.04 -34.94
N LYS A 21 -9.81 15.45 -33.95
CA LYS A 21 -9.59 16.87 -33.62
C LYS A 21 -8.30 17.35 -34.28
N LYS A 22 -8.43 18.40 -35.09
CA LYS A 22 -7.35 19.08 -35.81
C LYS A 22 -6.53 19.95 -34.86
N ASN A 23 -5.20 19.86 -35.03
CA ASN A 23 -4.20 20.77 -34.51
C ASN A 23 -4.43 22.22 -34.96
N LYS A 24 -4.26 23.16 -34.03
CA LYS A 24 -3.74 24.51 -34.33
C LYS A 24 -2.72 24.89 -33.26
N SER A 25 -1.47 25.06 -33.71
CA SER A 25 -0.37 25.67 -32.98
C SER A 25 -0.70 27.12 -32.60
N LEU A 26 -0.35 27.53 -31.39
CA LEU A 26 0.04 28.91 -31.12
C LEU A 26 1.27 28.94 -30.19
N ILE A 27 2.13 29.88 -30.52
CA ILE A 27 3.51 30.10 -30.08
C ILE A 27 3.56 30.63 -28.64
N LEU A 28 4.46 30.07 -27.83
CA LEU A 28 4.82 30.58 -26.50
C LEU A 28 5.87 31.68 -26.65
N ILE A 29 5.59 32.89 -26.15
CA ILE A 29 6.61 33.89 -25.79
C ILE A 29 6.32 34.24 -24.32
N GLY A 30 7.28 33.97 -23.45
CA GLY A 30 7.16 34.23 -22.02
C GLY A 30 7.34 35.70 -21.67
N PHE A 31 6.77 36.12 -20.53
CA PHE A 31 7.36 37.07 -19.59
C PHE A 31 6.59 37.07 -18.26
N ALA A 32 7.35 36.96 -17.17
CA ALA A 32 7.21 37.51 -15.82
C ALA A 32 5.83 37.71 -15.15
N SER A 33 5.72 37.04 -14.00
CA SER A 33 4.96 37.35 -12.78
C SER A 33 4.42 38.77 -12.58
N LEU A 34 3.09 38.89 -12.39
CA LEU A 34 2.48 39.74 -11.35
C LEU A 34 1.01 39.33 -11.15
N SER A 35 0.66 38.96 -9.92
CA SER A 35 -0.68 38.53 -9.50
C SER A 35 -1.57 39.74 -9.18
N LEU A 36 -2.68 39.89 -9.89
CA LEU A 36 -3.82 40.71 -9.47
C LEU A 36 -5.14 40.00 -9.83
N VAL A 37 -5.99 39.84 -8.81
CA VAL A 37 -7.32 39.23 -8.84
C VAL A 37 -8.32 40.22 -9.43
N LEU A 38 -9.04 39.83 -10.48
CA LEU A 38 -10.33 40.45 -10.86
C LEU A 38 -11.29 39.36 -11.37
N ALA A 39 -12.42 39.25 -10.68
CA ALA A 39 -13.58 38.45 -11.07
C ALA A 39 -14.38 39.15 -12.19
N SER A 40 -14.97 38.36 -13.09
CA SER A 40 -15.87 38.81 -14.16
C SER A 40 -17.16 37.98 -14.11
N CYS A 41 -18.29 38.69 -14.03
CA CYS A 41 -19.67 38.18 -14.02
C CYS A 41 -20.28 38.05 -15.44
N GLY A 42 -21.33 37.21 -15.53
CA GLY A 42 -22.42 37.20 -16.54
C GLY A 42 -23.28 35.94 -16.28
N GLU A 43 -24.62 35.93 -16.24
CA GLU A 43 -25.69 36.81 -16.73
C GLU A 43 -26.95 36.70 -15.81
N GLU A 44 -27.77 37.76 -15.81
CA GLU A 44 -29.09 38.01 -15.17
C GLU A 44 -30.29 37.34 -15.94
N PRO A 45 -31.63 37.42 -15.57
CA PRO A 45 -32.34 38.50 -14.85
C PRO A 45 -33.58 38.14 -13.97
N LYS A 46 -34.06 39.11 -13.16
CA LYS A 46 -35.43 39.67 -13.24
C LYS A 46 -35.68 40.87 -12.31
N SER A 47 -36.29 41.89 -12.92
CA SER A 47 -36.52 43.27 -12.49
C SER A 47 -37.57 43.49 -11.39
N SER A 48 -37.35 44.51 -10.56
CA SER A 48 -38.36 45.56 -10.35
C SER A 48 -37.68 46.90 -9.98
N ILE A 49 -38.18 47.94 -10.64
CA ILE A 49 -37.68 49.32 -10.75
C ILE A 49 -38.07 50.14 -9.51
N ILE A 50 -37.21 51.06 -9.04
CA ILE A 50 -37.55 52.43 -8.63
C ILE A 50 -36.29 53.32 -8.69
N ASP A 51 -36.53 54.53 -9.19
CA ASP A 51 -35.60 55.61 -9.54
C ASP A 51 -34.65 56.10 -8.45
N THR A 52 -33.46 56.47 -8.91
CA THR A 52 -32.45 57.27 -8.23
C THR A 52 -32.90 58.73 -8.08
N ASN A 53 -32.91 59.26 -6.86
CA ASN A 53 -32.31 60.55 -6.55
C ASN A 53 -32.28 60.82 -5.04
N ASP A 54 -31.11 61.33 -4.63
CA ASP A 54 -30.86 62.10 -3.39
C ASP A 54 -30.69 61.31 -2.09
N SER A 55 -29.44 61.14 -1.65
CA SER A 55 -29.01 61.46 -0.28
C SER A 55 -27.53 61.07 -0.06
N SER A 56 -26.79 62.04 0.48
CA SER A 56 -25.62 61.93 1.36
C SER A 56 -24.86 60.60 1.45
N ILE A 57 -23.54 60.70 1.23
CA ILE A 57 -22.55 59.80 1.83
C ILE A 57 -22.84 59.73 3.33
N ASP A 58 -23.30 58.57 3.80
CA ASP A 58 -23.37 58.21 5.20
C ASP A 58 -22.10 57.42 5.54
N THR A 59 -21.16 58.08 6.19
CA THR A 59 -20.05 57.43 6.89
C THR A 59 -20.59 56.89 8.21
N SER A 60 -21.26 55.75 8.17
CA SER A 60 -21.48 54.96 9.38
C SER A 60 -20.18 54.22 9.71
N GLU A 61 -19.40 54.82 10.60
CA GLU A 61 -18.41 54.11 11.40
C GLU A 61 -19.12 52.92 12.08
N ASP A 62 -18.62 51.70 11.90
CA ASP A 62 -18.98 50.55 12.75
C ASP A 62 -18.43 50.85 14.16
N SER A 63 -19.21 51.59 14.94
CA SER A 63 -18.94 51.93 16.33
C SER A 63 -19.62 50.92 17.25
N ASP A 64 -19.11 49.69 17.30
CA ASP A 64 -19.44 48.68 18.32
C ASP A 64 -18.22 48.33 19.21
N ASP A 65 -17.15 49.13 19.16
CA ASP A 65 -16.09 49.07 20.16
C ASP A 65 -16.56 49.81 21.43
N GLU A 66 -17.10 49.06 22.40
CA GLU A 66 -17.24 49.60 23.76
C GLU A 66 -15.88 50.15 24.24
N PRO A 67 -15.84 51.32 24.90
CA PRO A 67 -14.60 51.89 25.39
C PRO A 67 -13.93 50.92 26.38
N VAL A 68 -12.75 50.41 26.01
CA VAL A 68 -11.89 49.59 26.87
C VAL A 68 -11.63 50.36 28.16
N ASN A 69 -12.26 49.94 29.26
CA ASN A 69 -12.10 50.59 30.56
C ASN A 69 -10.76 50.17 31.17
N PRO A 70 -9.74 51.05 31.21
CA PRO A 70 -8.35 50.66 31.50
C PRO A 70 -8.07 50.35 32.98
N THR A 71 -9.12 50.22 33.81
CA THR A 71 -9.02 49.98 35.26
C THR A 71 -9.41 48.57 35.70
N ASP A 72 -9.89 47.71 34.80
CA ASP A 72 -10.18 46.30 35.14
C ASP A 72 -8.89 45.49 35.03
N ASN A 73 -8.31 45.14 36.18
CA ASN A 73 -6.98 44.49 36.26
C ASN A 73 -7.01 43.00 35.89
N GLN A 74 -8.16 42.42 35.51
CA GLN A 74 -8.30 40.98 35.27
C GLN A 74 -9.24 40.70 34.09
N ILE A 75 -8.79 39.89 33.12
CA ILE A 75 -9.60 39.47 31.96
C ILE A 75 -10.81 38.65 32.43
N LYS A 76 -12.01 38.98 31.95
CA LYS A 76 -13.24 38.23 32.22
C LYS A 76 -13.57 37.27 31.09
N LEU A 77 -13.88 36.02 31.43
CA LEU A 77 -14.35 35.00 30.49
C LEU A 77 -15.86 35.16 30.29
N LEU A 78 -16.33 35.08 29.04
CA LEU A 78 -17.72 35.36 28.67
C LEU A 78 -18.49 34.08 28.28
N SER A 79 -17.85 33.21 27.50
CA SER A 79 -18.43 31.93 27.07
C SER A 79 -17.32 30.91 26.87
N PRO A 80 -17.53 29.63 27.22
CA PRO A 80 -18.74 29.07 27.83
C PRO A 80 -18.97 29.52 29.28
N SER A 81 -20.20 29.39 29.74
CA SER A 81 -20.53 29.57 31.17
C SER A 81 -19.78 28.53 32.00
N PRO A 82 -19.43 28.83 33.27
CA PRO A 82 -18.75 27.86 34.12
C PRO A 82 -19.53 26.55 34.23
N SER A 83 -18.86 25.43 33.93
CA SER A 83 -19.43 24.07 33.89
C SER A 83 -20.54 23.86 32.85
N GLU A 84 -20.62 24.69 31.81
CA GLU A 84 -21.56 24.48 30.70
C GLU A 84 -21.29 23.15 29.99
N GLU A 85 -22.35 22.41 29.65
CA GLU A 85 -22.28 21.18 28.88
C GLU A 85 -22.57 21.48 27.39
N ILE A 86 -21.63 21.13 26.50
CA ILE A 86 -21.66 21.56 25.10
C ILE A 86 -21.58 20.37 24.16
N GLN A 87 -22.60 20.18 23.32
CA GLN A 87 -22.62 19.12 22.32
C GLN A 87 -21.61 19.39 21.19
N ILE A 88 -20.65 18.47 21.00
CA ILE A 88 -19.61 18.56 19.97
C ILE A 88 -19.82 17.61 18.77
N THR A 89 -20.88 16.80 18.83
CA THR A 89 -21.25 15.85 17.76
C THR A 89 -22.54 16.30 17.08
N PRO A 90 -22.58 16.46 15.74
CA PRO A 90 -23.80 16.81 15.02
C PRO A 90 -24.98 15.86 15.31
N THR A 91 -26.19 16.42 15.38
CA THR A 91 -27.42 15.68 15.69
C THR A 91 -27.67 14.47 14.78
N PRO A 92 -27.47 14.52 13.44
CA PRO A 92 -27.65 13.32 12.60
C PRO A 92 -26.74 12.16 12.99
N LEU A 93 -25.49 12.44 13.35
CA LEU A 93 -24.53 11.43 13.81
C LEU A 93 -24.93 10.89 15.18
N MET A 94 -25.33 11.76 16.11
CA MET A 94 -25.84 11.36 17.43
C MET A 94 -27.05 10.43 17.31
N ASN A 95 -28.00 10.73 16.43
CA ASN A 95 -29.19 9.92 16.20
C ASN A 95 -28.83 8.50 15.77
N TYR A 96 -27.87 8.36 14.85
CA TYR A 96 -27.41 7.04 14.40
C TYR A 96 -26.67 6.27 15.50
N ILE A 97 -25.73 6.91 16.19
CA ILE A 97 -24.91 6.23 17.21
C ILE A 97 -25.77 5.80 18.42
N ASN A 98 -26.75 6.61 18.80
CA ASN A 98 -27.63 6.33 19.93
C ASN A 98 -28.79 5.40 19.59
N ALA A 99 -29.03 5.10 18.30
CA ALA A 99 -30.09 4.20 17.86
C ALA A 99 -29.94 2.81 18.51
N LYS A 100 -31.03 2.34 19.12
CA LYS A 100 -31.09 1.08 19.88
C LYS A 100 -31.71 -0.06 19.09
N THR A 101 -32.45 0.28 18.03
CA THR A 101 -33.05 -0.70 17.13
C THR A 101 -32.51 -0.55 15.72
N GLU A 102 -32.57 -1.64 14.97
CA GLU A 102 -32.18 -1.66 13.56
C GLU A 102 -33.01 -0.69 12.71
N GLN A 103 -34.30 -0.55 13.00
CA GLN A 103 -35.20 0.41 12.34
C GLN A 103 -34.75 1.86 12.56
N GLU A 104 -34.34 2.22 13.78
CA GLU A 104 -33.80 3.54 14.09
C GLU A 104 -32.47 3.79 13.36
N GLN A 105 -31.59 2.78 13.29
CA GLN A 105 -30.34 2.85 12.55
C GLN A 105 -30.58 3.09 11.07
N ILE A 106 -31.48 2.32 10.44
CA ILE A 106 -31.86 2.48 9.03
C ILE A 106 -32.49 3.84 8.78
N ALA A 107 -33.36 4.33 9.67
CA ALA A 107 -33.96 5.64 9.56
C ALA A 107 -32.90 6.76 9.59
N ALA A 108 -31.93 6.67 10.50
CA ALA A 108 -30.85 7.64 10.59
C ALA A 108 -29.90 7.57 9.37
N LEU A 109 -29.61 6.39 8.85
CA LEU A 109 -28.83 6.22 7.62
C LEU A 109 -29.52 6.82 6.39
N LYS A 110 -30.86 6.69 6.28
CA LYS A 110 -31.63 7.35 5.22
C LYS A 110 -31.55 8.88 5.31
N VAL A 111 -31.39 9.46 6.51
CA VAL A 111 -31.15 10.91 6.68
C VAL A 111 -29.73 11.29 6.24
N ALA A 112 -28.76 10.38 6.33
CA ALA A 112 -27.40 10.63 5.85
C ALA A 112 -27.36 10.98 4.35
N ASP A 113 -28.27 10.43 3.55
CA ASP A 113 -28.37 10.73 2.11
C ASP A 113 -28.59 12.24 1.85
N THR A 114 -29.37 12.92 2.69
CA THR A 114 -29.68 14.35 2.54
C THR A 114 -28.62 15.27 3.15
N GLU A 115 -27.84 14.76 4.11
CA GLU A 115 -26.77 15.50 4.80
C GLU A 115 -25.38 15.31 4.17
N ARG A 116 -25.26 14.39 3.20
CA ARG A 116 -23.99 13.92 2.66
C ARG A 116 -23.07 15.03 2.14
N SER A 117 -23.65 16.05 1.51
CA SER A 117 -22.90 17.20 0.98
C SER A 117 -22.17 17.99 2.06
N ASN A 118 -22.62 17.89 3.31
CA ASN A 118 -22.08 18.64 4.44
C ASN A 118 -20.83 18.00 5.03
N ASN A 119 -20.49 16.76 4.64
CA ASN A 119 -19.33 16.01 5.13
C ASN A 119 -19.18 16.13 6.64
N LEU A 120 -20.17 15.61 7.38
CA LEU A 120 -20.35 15.92 8.80
C LEU A 120 -19.10 15.57 9.61
N THR A 121 -18.63 16.52 10.42
CA THR A 121 -17.49 16.40 11.36
C THR A 121 -17.88 17.00 12.73
N CYS A 122 -16.96 17.07 13.68
CA CYS A 122 -17.23 17.70 14.98
C CYS A 122 -17.65 19.18 14.85
N THR A 123 -18.44 19.66 15.81
CA THR A 123 -18.74 21.09 15.99
C THR A 123 -17.69 21.76 16.89
N SER A 124 -17.52 23.07 16.75
CA SER A 124 -16.61 23.88 17.57
C SER A 124 -17.19 24.16 18.96
N VAL A 125 -16.30 24.39 19.93
CA VAL A 125 -16.61 25.13 21.15
C VAL A 125 -16.04 26.54 20.99
N LYS A 126 -16.88 27.57 21.12
CA LYS A 126 -16.48 28.97 21.04
C LYS A 126 -16.06 29.45 22.43
N LEU A 127 -14.77 29.78 22.60
CA LEU A 127 -14.24 30.44 23.78
C LEU A 127 -14.24 31.94 23.55
N SER A 128 -14.78 32.75 24.46
CA SER A 128 -14.77 34.22 24.34
C SER A 128 -14.48 34.93 25.66
N TRP A 129 -13.84 36.09 25.58
CA TRP A 129 -13.39 36.88 26.72
C TRP A 129 -13.55 38.38 26.47
N GLN A 130 -13.48 39.17 27.53
CA GLN A 130 -13.50 40.63 27.43
C GLN A 130 -12.13 41.16 26.98
N LYS A 131 -12.10 42.09 26.02
CA LYS A 131 -10.87 42.77 25.63
C LYS A 131 -10.41 43.72 26.74
N ASP A 132 -9.12 43.69 27.06
CA ASP A 132 -8.48 44.61 28.01
C ASP A 132 -7.52 45.59 27.30
N GLY A 133 -7.33 45.44 25.99
CA GLY A 133 -6.38 46.20 25.18
C GLY A 133 -4.95 45.64 25.19
N SER A 134 -4.78 44.36 25.54
CA SER A 134 -3.55 43.59 25.30
C SER A 134 -3.23 43.49 23.81
N ALA A 135 -1.94 43.34 23.46
CA ALA A 135 -1.48 43.22 22.08
C ALA A 135 -1.77 41.83 21.46
N TYR A 136 -1.86 40.80 22.30
CA TYR A 136 -2.35 39.48 21.97
C TYR A 136 -2.85 38.80 23.25
N TYR A 137 -3.58 37.71 23.09
CA TYR A 137 -4.04 36.86 24.17
C TYR A 137 -3.44 35.46 24.01
N THR A 138 -3.18 34.78 25.13
CA THR A 138 -2.80 33.37 25.18
C THR A 138 -3.89 32.62 25.93
N ILE A 139 -4.54 31.70 25.24
CA ILE A 139 -5.56 30.81 25.81
C ILE A 139 -4.85 29.53 26.25
N SER A 140 -4.92 29.22 27.53
CA SER A 140 -4.51 27.92 28.06
C SER A 140 -5.75 27.04 28.16
N LEU A 141 -5.74 25.86 27.52
CA LEU A 141 -6.82 24.88 27.55
C LEU A 141 -6.27 23.52 27.99
N SER A 142 -6.86 22.90 29.01
CA SER A 142 -6.34 21.68 29.64
C SER A 142 -7.46 20.74 30.03
N THR A 143 -7.21 19.44 30.06
CA THR A 143 -8.13 18.47 30.70
C THR A 143 -7.76 18.20 32.16
N ALA A 144 -6.68 18.81 32.65
CA ALA A 144 -6.25 18.76 34.04
C ALA A 144 -6.44 20.13 34.69
N GLU A 145 -7.04 20.17 35.88
CA GLU A 145 -7.35 21.43 36.59
C GLU A 145 -6.08 22.24 36.95
N ASP A 146 -4.96 21.54 37.14
CA ASP A 146 -3.65 22.14 37.41
C ASP A 146 -2.92 22.62 36.15
N PHE A 147 -3.54 22.47 34.97
CA PHE A 147 -2.97 22.81 33.67
C PHE A 147 -1.70 22.02 33.29
N ALA A 148 -1.48 20.83 33.87
CA ALA A 148 -0.30 20.01 33.59
C ALA A 148 -0.17 19.57 32.12
N ASN A 149 -1.29 19.49 31.39
CA ASN A 149 -1.35 19.15 29.96
C ASN A 149 -1.92 20.29 29.11
N ALA A 150 -1.74 21.54 29.52
CA ALA A 150 -2.30 22.69 28.84
C ALA A 150 -1.78 22.86 27.41
N LYS A 151 -2.71 23.05 26.47
CA LYS A 151 -2.46 23.58 25.13
C LYS A 151 -2.57 25.10 25.17
N GLU A 152 -1.54 25.78 24.68
CA GLU A 152 -1.48 27.24 24.60
C GLU A 152 -1.80 27.70 23.17
N ILE A 153 -2.77 28.60 23.03
CA ILE A 153 -3.19 29.17 21.73
C ILE A 153 -3.01 30.68 21.79
N LYS A 154 -2.14 31.22 20.94
CA LYS A 154 -1.95 32.67 20.81
C LYS A 154 -2.93 33.25 19.79
N VAL A 155 -3.64 34.29 20.19
CA VAL A 155 -4.67 34.97 19.40
C VAL A 155 -4.36 36.46 19.33
N SER A 156 -4.46 37.05 18.14
CA SER A 156 -4.28 38.49 17.93
C SER A 156 -5.31 39.31 18.72
N SER A 157 -4.95 40.51 19.17
CA SER A 157 -5.85 41.43 19.90
C SER A 157 -7.10 41.86 19.13
N LEU A 158 -7.11 41.67 17.80
CA LEU A 158 -8.28 41.91 16.96
C LEU A 158 -9.46 41.02 17.36
N PHE A 159 -9.17 39.82 17.86
CA PHE A 159 -10.16 38.85 18.27
C PHE A 159 -10.27 38.79 19.79
N SER A 160 -11.47 38.50 20.25
CA SER A 160 -11.79 38.21 21.66
C SER A 160 -12.59 36.92 21.78
N GLU A 161 -12.47 36.08 20.75
CA GLU A 161 -13.09 34.78 20.65
C GLU A 161 -12.21 33.83 19.83
N GLN A 162 -12.34 32.54 20.09
CA GLN A 162 -11.63 31.48 19.41
C GLN A 162 -12.52 30.23 19.33
N GLU A 163 -12.68 29.68 18.12
CA GLU A 163 -13.30 28.38 17.95
C GLU A 163 -12.28 27.26 18.18
N ILE A 164 -12.65 26.29 19.01
CA ILE A 164 -11.85 25.10 19.30
C ILE A 164 -12.56 23.88 18.73
N TYR A 165 -11.89 23.17 17.84
CA TYR A 165 -12.36 21.93 17.22
C TYR A 165 -11.65 20.70 17.79
N ASN A 166 -12.11 19.52 17.39
CA ASN A 166 -11.45 18.23 17.64
C ASN A 166 -11.29 17.91 19.13
N LEU A 167 -12.16 18.42 20.00
CA LEU A 167 -12.15 18.10 21.44
C LEU A 167 -12.54 16.63 21.68
N ILE A 168 -12.08 16.06 22.79
CA ILE A 168 -12.46 14.71 23.20
C ILE A 168 -13.91 14.76 23.71
N PRO A 169 -14.80 13.85 23.29
CA PRO A 169 -16.16 13.76 23.82
C PRO A 169 -16.20 13.44 25.31
N ASN A 170 -17.29 13.83 25.99
CA ASN A 170 -17.56 13.49 27.38
C ASN A 170 -16.42 13.86 28.35
N THR A 171 -15.72 14.96 28.05
CA THR A 171 -14.50 15.39 28.74
C THR A 171 -14.67 16.79 29.31
N THR A 172 -14.21 16.99 30.55
CA THR A 172 -14.16 18.32 31.16
C THR A 172 -12.86 19.02 30.76
N TYR A 173 -12.98 20.26 30.32
CA TYR A 173 -11.88 21.13 29.97
C TYR A 173 -11.84 22.33 30.91
N TYR A 174 -10.65 22.68 31.35
CA TYR A 174 -10.32 23.86 32.12
C TYR A 174 -9.60 24.85 31.22
N TRP A 175 -9.95 26.13 31.31
CA TRP A 175 -9.37 27.15 30.47
C TRP A 175 -9.23 28.50 31.17
N LYS A 176 -8.25 29.26 30.70
CA LYS A 176 -7.97 30.64 31.13
C LYS A 176 -7.35 31.43 29.99
N VAL A 177 -7.43 32.75 30.08
CA VAL A 177 -6.85 33.67 29.10
C VAL A 177 -5.88 34.61 29.80
N LYS A 178 -4.70 34.77 29.21
CA LYS A 178 -3.67 35.71 29.65
C LYS A 178 -3.37 36.70 28.54
N GLY A 179 -3.38 37.99 28.83
CA GLY A 179 -2.96 39.02 27.88
C GLY A 179 -1.45 39.32 27.93
N THR A 180 -1.10 40.57 27.63
CA THR A 180 0.29 41.09 27.64
C THR A 180 0.59 42.14 28.71
N ARG A 181 -0.42 42.58 29.45
CA ARG A 181 -0.36 43.58 30.52
C ARG A 181 -0.05 42.91 31.88
N SER A 182 0.27 43.70 32.89
CA SER A 182 0.54 43.18 34.23
C SER A 182 -0.74 42.70 34.92
N ASN A 183 -0.72 41.48 35.47
CA ASN A 183 -1.84 40.82 36.21
C ASN A 183 -3.09 40.50 35.39
N ASP A 184 -3.00 40.45 34.07
CA ASP A 184 -4.11 40.28 33.14
C ASP A 184 -4.49 38.82 32.84
N THR A 185 -4.37 37.94 33.81
CA THR A 185 -4.79 36.54 33.65
C THR A 185 -6.17 36.34 34.25
N SER A 186 -7.09 35.78 33.47
CA SER A 186 -8.43 35.47 33.93
C SER A 186 -8.42 34.46 35.08
N GLU A 187 -9.51 34.41 35.84
CA GLU A 187 -9.83 33.23 36.63
C GLU A 187 -9.99 31.99 35.72
N VAL A 188 -9.78 30.81 36.30
CA VAL A 188 -10.01 29.54 35.60
C VAL A 188 -11.52 29.31 35.47
N SER A 189 -11.97 28.98 34.26
CA SER A 189 -13.31 28.45 34.00
C SER A 189 -13.22 27.03 33.46
N SER A 190 -14.35 26.33 33.41
CA SER A 190 -14.44 25.00 32.84
C SER A 190 -15.72 24.83 32.03
N PHE A 191 -15.70 23.86 31.13
CA PHE A 191 -16.87 23.37 30.40
C PHE A 191 -16.70 21.86 30.15
N LYS A 192 -17.80 21.17 29.87
CA LYS A 192 -17.79 19.73 29.58
C LYS A 192 -18.33 19.50 28.17
N THR A 193 -17.57 18.76 27.37
CA THR A 193 -18.06 18.33 26.06
C THR A 193 -19.07 17.20 26.24
N LEU A 194 -20.15 17.24 25.46
CA LEU A 194 -21.10 16.16 25.30
C LEU A 194 -20.96 15.56 23.90
N GLY A 195 -20.94 14.24 23.82
CA GLY A 195 -20.87 13.53 22.56
C GLY A 195 -20.99 12.03 22.77
N THR A 196 -20.69 11.26 21.73
CA THR A 196 -20.63 9.80 21.81
C THR A 196 -19.22 9.35 22.19
N SER A 197 -19.01 8.04 22.26
CA SER A 197 -17.68 7.43 22.36
C SER A 197 -16.77 7.70 21.15
N ILE A 198 -17.23 8.44 20.14
CA ILE A 198 -16.54 8.62 18.87
C ILE A 198 -16.12 10.08 18.73
N ARG A 199 -14.81 10.30 18.54
CA ARG A 199 -14.24 11.63 18.32
C ARG A 199 -14.09 11.89 16.82
N PHE A 200 -15.07 12.58 16.24
CA PHE A 200 -14.99 13.08 14.87
C PHE A 200 -13.95 14.18 14.76
N ILE A 201 -13.26 14.24 13.62
CA ILE A 201 -12.16 15.19 13.39
C ILE A 201 -12.49 16.07 12.19
N LYS A 202 -12.41 17.37 12.39
CA LYS A 202 -12.37 18.39 11.35
C LYS A 202 -10.92 18.68 10.98
N ALA A 203 -10.53 18.31 9.77
CA ALA A 203 -9.28 18.72 9.13
C ALA A 203 -9.61 19.20 7.72
N SER A 204 -9.23 20.43 7.40
CA SER A 204 -9.67 21.10 6.17
C SER A 204 -9.14 20.38 4.92
N GLY A 205 -9.99 20.27 3.89
CA GLY A 205 -9.70 19.58 2.62
C GLY A 205 -9.90 18.05 2.62
N ALA A 206 -9.76 17.39 3.78
CA ALA A 206 -9.98 15.95 3.93
C ALA A 206 -11.37 15.61 4.49
N ALA A 207 -11.74 14.33 4.44
CA ALA A 207 -13.08 13.86 4.78
C ALA A 207 -13.07 12.50 5.48
N ASN A 208 -14.18 12.21 6.17
CA ASN A 208 -14.40 10.94 6.88
C ASN A 208 -13.36 10.64 7.98
N ILE A 209 -12.83 11.67 8.66
CA ILE A 209 -11.78 11.50 9.66
C ILE A 209 -12.37 11.34 11.06
N ARG A 210 -11.90 10.33 11.79
CA ARG A 210 -12.22 10.11 13.20
C ARG A 210 -11.11 9.36 13.94
N ASP A 211 -11.08 9.57 15.24
CA ASP A 211 -10.31 8.77 16.20
C ASP A 211 -11.02 7.41 16.38
N LEU A 212 -10.25 6.31 16.41
CA LEU A 212 -10.79 5.00 16.81
C LEU A 212 -10.84 4.83 18.34
N GLY A 213 -10.29 5.77 19.10
CA GLY A 213 -10.41 5.80 20.55
C GLY A 213 -11.85 5.97 21.03
N GLY A 214 -12.07 5.58 22.28
CA GLY A 214 -13.33 5.75 23.00
C GLY A 214 -14.27 4.55 22.97
N TYR A 215 -14.09 3.58 22.07
CA TYR A 215 -14.83 2.33 22.12
C TYR A 215 -14.49 1.51 23.35
N GLN A 216 -15.52 1.01 24.02
CA GLN A 216 -15.37 0.12 25.16
C GLN A 216 -15.12 -1.32 24.68
N THR A 217 -14.15 -1.99 25.29
CA THR A 217 -13.88 -3.40 25.07
C THR A 217 -14.74 -4.25 26.00
N LYS A 218 -14.97 -5.52 25.67
CA LYS A 218 -15.70 -6.46 26.54
C LYS A 218 -15.10 -6.62 27.93
N GLU A 219 -13.80 -6.39 28.07
CA GLU A 219 -13.08 -6.45 29.35
C GLU A 219 -13.26 -5.17 30.20
N GLY A 220 -14.01 -4.19 29.70
CA GLY A 220 -14.30 -2.92 30.39
C GLY A 220 -13.27 -1.82 30.15
N ASN A 221 -12.16 -2.14 29.46
CA ASN A 221 -11.18 -1.15 29.00
C ASN A 221 -11.74 -0.31 27.84
N HIS A 222 -11.02 0.74 27.46
CA HIS A 222 -11.38 1.56 26.30
C HIS A 222 -10.19 1.66 25.35
N ILE A 223 -10.46 1.74 24.04
CA ILE A 223 -9.44 2.15 23.08
C ILE A 223 -9.04 3.59 23.43
N GLN A 224 -7.75 3.86 23.52
CA GLN A 224 -7.24 5.20 23.85
C GLN A 224 -7.53 6.20 22.75
N TYR A 225 -8.09 7.35 23.13
CA TYR A 225 -8.12 8.52 22.25
C TYR A 225 -6.71 9.00 21.94
N GLY A 226 -6.53 9.56 20.75
CA GLY A 226 -5.28 10.19 20.35
C GLY A 226 -4.19 9.22 19.92
N LYS A 227 -4.48 7.93 19.82
CA LYS A 227 -3.50 6.93 19.34
C LYS A 227 -3.68 6.65 17.86
N ILE A 228 -4.87 6.26 17.43
CA ILE A 228 -5.08 5.77 16.08
C ILE A 228 -6.29 6.40 15.43
N TYR A 229 -6.07 6.97 14.24
CA TYR A 229 -7.03 7.72 13.47
C TYR A 229 -7.23 7.05 12.11
N ARG A 230 -8.46 7.16 11.61
CA ARG A 230 -8.84 6.66 10.28
C ARG A 230 -9.47 7.77 9.45
N GLY A 231 -9.36 7.69 8.13
CA GLY A 231 -10.10 8.58 7.23
C GLY A 231 -9.80 8.42 5.75
N GLY A 232 -10.25 9.40 4.95
CA GLY A 232 -10.03 9.43 3.50
C GLY A 232 -8.63 9.84 3.07
N LEU A 233 -8.39 9.85 1.76
CA LEU A 233 -7.11 10.25 1.19
C LEU A 233 -6.69 11.67 1.60
N LEU A 234 -5.37 11.89 1.63
CA LEU A 234 -4.80 13.19 1.96
C LEU A 234 -4.31 13.95 0.72
N ASN A 235 -4.06 13.27 -0.40
CA ASN A 235 -3.30 13.82 -1.52
C ASN A 235 -4.12 14.32 -2.73
N ASN A 236 -5.43 14.47 -2.59
CA ASN A 236 -6.34 14.93 -3.64
C ASN A 236 -6.29 14.13 -4.96
N PHE A 237 -5.85 12.86 -4.90
CA PHE A 237 -5.92 11.95 -6.03
C PHE A 237 -7.35 11.89 -6.61
N ASN A 238 -7.46 11.99 -7.94
CA ASN A 238 -8.72 12.06 -8.68
C ASN A 238 -9.72 13.14 -8.21
N ASN A 239 -9.24 14.24 -7.62
CA ASN A 239 -10.09 15.32 -7.08
C ASN A 239 -11.07 14.83 -6.00
N LEU A 240 -10.73 13.76 -5.29
CA LEU A 240 -11.55 13.19 -4.22
C LEU A 240 -11.38 13.92 -2.88
N GLY A 241 -10.63 15.03 -2.85
CA GLY A 241 -10.28 15.80 -1.65
C GLY A 241 -8.92 15.44 -1.10
N GLY A 242 -8.27 16.39 -0.45
CA GLY A 242 -6.95 16.25 0.17
C GLY A 242 -6.68 17.41 1.11
N LEU A 243 -5.76 17.23 2.06
CA LEU A 243 -5.49 18.26 3.06
C LEU A 243 -5.01 19.55 2.37
N ASP A 244 -5.57 20.67 2.81
CA ASP A 244 -5.01 22.00 2.54
C ASP A 244 -4.03 22.40 3.66
N GLU A 245 -3.51 23.63 3.60
CA GLU A 245 -2.56 24.16 4.59
C GLU A 245 -3.09 24.10 6.04
N ASN A 246 -4.38 24.35 6.24
CA ASN A 246 -5.00 24.28 7.57
C ASN A 246 -5.19 22.83 8.01
N GLY A 247 -5.55 21.93 7.08
CA GLY A 247 -5.61 20.49 7.34
C GLY A 247 -4.25 19.91 7.74
N ILE A 248 -3.18 20.31 7.06
CA ILE A 248 -1.80 19.94 7.40
C ILE A 248 -1.45 20.44 8.81
N LYS A 249 -1.83 21.69 9.14
CA LYS A 249 -1.64 22.24 10.49
C LYS A 249 -2.39 21.43 11.55
N THR A 250 -3.63 21.03 11.29
CA THR A 250 -4.38 20.15 12.20
C THR A 250 -3.67 18.83 12.42
N PHE A 251 -3.16 18.17 11.36
CA PHE A 251 -2.44 16.90 11.49
C PHE A 251 -1.13 17.05 12.28
N ASN A 252 -0.37 18.12 12.03
CA ASN A 252 0.94 18.32 12.63
C ASN A 252 0.91 18.90 14.05
N GLU A 253 0.04 19.87 14.31
CA GLU A 253 0.04 20.65 15.55
C GLU A 253 -1.09 20.26 16.51
N ASP A 254 -2.28 19.96 15.98
CA ASP A 254 -3.44 19.65 16.83
C ASP A 254 -3.50 18.18 17.23
N LEU A 255 -3.31 17.30 16.26
CA LEU A 255 -3.36 15.84 16.44
C LEU A 255 -1.97 15.26 16.68
N GLY A 256 -0.91 15.92 16.17
CA GLY A 256 0.46 15.48 16.33
C GLY A 256 0.79 14.16 15.63
N ILE A 257 0.08 13.79 14.55
CA ILE A 257 0.22 12.50 13.85
C ILE A 257 1.68 12.26 13.48
N GLN A 258 2.23 11.09 13.79
CA GLN A 258 3.62 10.71 13.51
C GLN A 258 3.76 9.78 12.30
N THR A 259 2.73 8.98 12.01
CA THR A 259 2.78 7.98 10.95
C THR A 259 1.55 8.05 10.05
N GLU A 260 1.78 8.04 8.74
CA GLU A 260 0.75 7.84 7.71
C GLU A 260 0.85 6.42 7.15
N ILE A 261 -0.23 5.64 7.26
CA ILE A 261 -0.36 4.33 6.65
C ILE A 261 -1.32 4.43 5.46
N ASP A 262 -0.78 4.28 4.25
CA ASP A 262 -1.55 4.32 3.02
C ASP A 262 -1.90 2.89 2.56
N LEU A 263 -3.19 2.57 2.61
CA LEU A 263 -3.73 1.26 2.22
C LEU A 263 -4.02 1.17 0.73
N ARG A 264 -3.73 2.23 -0.04
CA ARG A 264 -3.96 2.27 -1.49
C ARG A 264 -2.99 1.35 -2.22
N ILE A 265 -3.37 1.00 -3.44
CA ILE A 265 -2.60 0.15 -4.33
C ILE A 265 -1.58 1.05 -5.04
N THR A 266 -0.31 0.72 -4.86
CA THR A 266 0.81 1.47 -5.48
C THR A 266 0.67 1.54 -7.00
N GLY A 267 0.78 2.76 -7.55
CA GLY A 267 0.76 3.01 -8.99
C GLY A 267 -0.60 2.83 -9.65
N MET A 268 -1.67 2.68 -8.85
CA MET A 268 -3.04 2.49 -9.33
C MET A 268 -3.95 3.58 -8.78
N ASP A 269 -4.06 3.69 -7.46
CA ASP A 269 -4.95 4.66 -6.81
C ASP A 269 -4.30 5.49 -5.70
N ASP A 270 -2.98 5.35 -5.50
CA ASP A 270 -2.20 6.12 -4.53
C ASP A 270 -1.70 7.48 -5.04
N GLY A 271 -1.80 7.75 -6.34
CA GLY A 271 -1.19 8.93 -6.96
C GLY A 271 0.34 8.90 -6.99
N ASN A 272 0.95 7.71 -6.93
CA ASN A 272 2.41 7.50 -6.82
C ASN A 272 3.05 8.17 -5.61
N GLN A 273 2.33 8.25 -4.49
CA GLN A 273 2.86 8.78 -3.25
C GLN A 273 3.97 7.87 -2.70
N SER A 274 5.06 8.49 -2.25
CA SER A 274 6.25 7.77 -1.76
C SER A 274 6.77 8.29 -0.41
N LYS A 275 6.10 9.30 0.15
CA LYS A 275 6.43 9.96 1.42
C LYS A 275 5.15 10.40 2.12
N CYS A 276 5.27 10.76 3.39
CA CYS A 276 4.14 11.27 4.15
C CYS A 276 3.69 12.60 3.55
N PHE A 277 2.38 12.75 3.36
CA PHE A 277 1.77 13.86 2.64
C PHE A 277 1.88 15.18 3.40
N PHE A 278 1.63 15.14 4.72
CA PHE A 278 1.58 16.34 5.55
C PHE A 278 2.93 16.74 6.16
N ASP A 279 3.93 15.86 6.15
CA ASP A 279 5.32 16.17 6.50
C ASP A 279 6.27 15.09 5.96
N SER A 280 7.14 15.44 5.02
CA SER A 280 8.06 14.48 4.41
C SER A 280 9.11 13.88 5.35
N ASN A 281 9.27 14.41 6.57
CA ASN A 281 10.16 13.87 7.60
C ASN A 281 9.49 12.82 8.50
N LYS A 282 8.16 12.67 8.40
CA LYS A 282 7.38 11.70 9.18
C LYS A 282 7.29 10.36 8.49
N ASN A 283 6.88 9.35 9.26
CA ASN A 283 6.84 7.98 8.78
C ASN A 283 5.72 7.79 7.75
N TYR A 284 6.05 7.20 6.61
CA TYR A 284 5.11 6.81 5.57
C TYR A 284 5.21 5.31 5.32
N VAL A 285 4.08 4.64 5.46
CA VAL A 285 3.97 3.19 5.34
C VAL A 285 3.00 2.85 4.22
N GLN A 286 3.55 2.46 3.08
CA GLN A 286 2.75 1.91 1.97
C GLN A 286 2.38 0.45 2.27
N ALA A 287 1.11 0.19 2.58
CA ALA A 287 0.64 -1.11 3.05
C ALA A 287 -0.72 -1.48 2.46
N THR A 288 -0.74 -1.83 1.17
CA THR A 288 -1.94 -2.27 0.46
C THR A 288 -2.58 -3.49 1.13
N ILE A 289 -3.87 -3.40 1.45
CA ILE A 289 -4.67 -4.55 1.92
C ILE A 289 -5.93 -4.72 1.06
N GLY A 290 -6.50 -5.93 1.11
CA GLY A 290 -7.82 -6.22 0.59
C GLY A 290 -8.94 -5.51 1.35
N GLN A 291 -10.11 -5.39 0.70
CA GLN A 291 -11.34 -4.94 1.34
C GLN A 291 -12.23 -6.15 1.68
N TYR A 292 -12.88 -6.09 2.84
CA TYR A 292 -13.83 -7.10 3.32
C TYR A 292 -13.22 -8.51 3.38
N ASN A 293 -14.01 -9.54 3.10
CA ASN A 293 -13.57 -10.93 3.08
C ASN A 293 -12.47 -11.25 2.06
N ARG A 294 -12.08 -10.30 1.18
CA ARG A 294 -10.93 -10.49 0.29
C ARG A 294 -9.60 -10.58 1.04
N ILE A 295 -9.53 -10.24 2.33
CA ILE A 295 -8.32 -10.42 3.14
C ILE A 295 -8.08 -11.88 3.56
N LEU A 296 -9.09 -12.73 3.43
CA LEU A 296 -9.02 -14.12 3.90
C LEU A 296 -8.03 -14.94 3.07
N ASP A 297 -7.67 -16.11 3.58
CA ASP A 297 -6.91 -17.05 2.76
C ASP A 297 -7.69 -17.41 1.49
N PRO A 298 -6.97 -17.73 0.39
CA PRO A 298 -7.61 -17.92 -0.91
C PRO A 298 -8.71 -18.98 -0.91
N GLU A 299 -8.55 -20.06 -0.13
CA GLU A 299 -9.53 -21.15 -0.10
C GLU A 299 -10.77 -20.78 0.70
N SER A 300 -10.61 -20.10 1.84
CA SER A 300 -11.74 -19.57 2.60
C SER A 300 -12.49 -18.49 1.81
N PHE A 301 -11.78 -17.59 1.12
CA PHE A 301 -12.40 -16.60 0.25
C PHE A 301 -13.21 -17.27 -0.89
N ALA A 302 -12.68 -18.34 -1.49
CA ALA A 302 -13.39 -19.07 -2.53
C ALA A 302 -14.68 -19.71 -2.01
N LYS A 303 -14.59 -20.42 -0.89
CA LYS A 303 -15.76 -21.05 -0.24
C LYS A 303 -16.80 -20.03 0.17
N SER A 304 -16.36 -18.88 0.69
CA SER A 304 -17.22 -17.75 1.03
C SER A 304 -18.05 -17.24 -0.16
N ASN A 305 -17.51 -17.35 -1.37
CA ASN A 305 -18.17 -16.97 -2.62
C ASN A 305 -18.87 -18.15 -3.33
N GLY A 306 -19.02 -19.30 -2.67
CA GLY A 306 -19.72 -20.46 -3.19
C GLY A 306 -18.90 -21.37 -4.11
N PHE A 307 -17.56 -21.32 -4.01
CA PHE A 307 -16.65 -22.15 -4.79
C PHE A 307 -15.92 -23.16 -3.91
N ASP A 308 -15.83 -24.43 -4.35
CA ASP A 308 -15.15 -25.48 -3.57
C ASP A 308 -13.64 -25.25 -3.40
N SER A 309 -13.04 -24.44 -4.29
CA SER A 309 -11.63 -24.06 -4.19
C SER A 309 -11.33 -22.74 -4.88
N TYR A 310 -10.22 -22.11 -4.48
CA TYR A 310 -9.73 -20.89 -5.13
C TYR A 310 -9.47 -21.08 -6.61
N LYS A 311 -8.99 -22.27 -6.99
CA LYS A 311 -8.81 -22.66 -8.39
C LYS A 311 -10.10 -22.54 -9.22
N LEU A 312 -11.25 -22.93 -8.66
CA LEU A 312 -12.54 -22.86 -9.35
C LEU A 312 -13.05 -21.41 -9.40
N LEU A 313 -12.88 -20.66 -8.31
CA LEU A 313 -13.24 -19.25 -8.25
C LEU A 313 -12.56 -18.42 -9.36
N ILE A 314 -11.31 -18.71 -9.69
CA ILE A 314 -10.52 -17.99 -10.71
C ILE A 314 -10.52 -18.69 -12.09
N GLY A 315 -11.31 -19.75 -12.26
CA GLY A 315 -11.34 -20.58 -13.45
C GLY A 315 -11.89 -19.86 -14.70
N LYS A 316 -11.25 -20.09 -15.86
CA LYS A 316 -11.58 -19.46 -17.15
C LYS A 316 -12.81 -20.05 -17.88
N ASP A 317 -13.44 -21.10 -17.36
CA ASP A 317 -14.56 -21.78 -18.02
C ASP A 317 -15.92 -21.05 -17.86
N GLY A 318 -15.91 -19.87 -17.25
CA GLY A 318 -17.11 -19.06 -17.01
C GLY A 318 -17.87 -19.43 -15.74
N SER A 319 -17.34 -20.35 -14.92
CA SER A 319 -17.88 -20.63 -13.58
C SER A 319 -17.40 -19.62 -12.53
N GLY A 320 -16.18 -19.07 -12.67
CA GLY A 320 -15.52 -18.19 -11.70
C GLY A 320 -15.84 -16.69 -11.80
N MET A 321 -15.48 -15.93 -10.76
CA MET A 321 -15.44 -14.46 -10.84
C MET A 321 -14.31 -14.02 -11.76
N ALA A 322 -14.57 -13.13 -12.72
CA ALA A 322 -13.52 -12.58 -13.59
C ALA A 322 -12.40 -11.98 -12.71
N PRO A 323 -11.18 -12.51 -12.76
CA PRO A 323 -10.12 -12.05 -11.88
C PRO A 323 -9.68 -10.66 -12.34
N ASN A 324 -9.97 -9.65 -11.52
CA ASN A 324 -9.32 -8.37 -11.66
C ASN A 324 -8.09 -8.33 -10.76
N TYR A 325 -7.17 -7.44 -11.08
CA TYR A 325 -5.92 -7.25 -10.35
C TYR A 325 -6.16 -6.90 -8.86
N GLU A 326 -7.29 -6.27 -8.52
CA GLU A 326 -7.67 -5.98 -7.15
C GLU A 326 -7.90 -7.27 -6.35
N LEU A 327 -8.51 -8.30 -6.96
CA LEU A 327 -8.61 -9.63 -6.37
C LEU A 327 -7.21 -10.21 -6.11
N ALA A 328 -6.33 -10.20 -7.11
CA ALA A 328 -4.96 -10.67 -6.93
C ALA A 328 -4.19 -9.93 -5.83
N ALA A 329 -4.32 -8.61 -5.72
CA ALA A 329 -3.68 -7.82 -4.66
C ALA A 329 -4.31 -8.04 -3.28
N SER A 330 -5.61 -8.36 -3.21
CA SER A 330 -6.38 -8.49 -1.97
C SER A 330 -6.30 -9.88 -1.33
N VAL A 331 -6.41 -10.96 -2.10
CA VAL A 331 -6.27 -12.37 -1.63
C VAL A 331 -4.83 -12.91 -1.69
N SER A 332 -3.82 -12.04 -1.76
CA SER A 332 -2.40 -12.43 -1.86
C SER A 332 -1.56 -12.09 -0.64
N GLY A 333 -0.33 -12.61 -0.64
CA GLY A 333 0.67 -12.27 0.36
C GLY A 333 1.08 -10.79 0.36
N VAL A 334 0.57 -9.95 -0.54
CA VAL A 334 0.65 -8.48 -0.39
C VAL A 334 -0.16 -8.05 0.84
N SER A 335 -1.44 -8.43 0.96
CA SER A 335 -2.24 -8.16 2.17
C SER A 335 -1.57 -8.74 3.42
N VAL A 336 -1.05 -9.98 3.35
CA VAL A 336 -0.34 -10.60 4.49
C VAL A 336 0.91 -9.80 4.87
N LYS A 337 1.75 -9.40 3.91
CA LYS A 337 2.93 -8.55 4.13
C LYS A 337 2.51 -7.22 4.75
N SER A 338 1.53 -6.55 4.16
CA SER A 338 1.04 -5.25 4.60
C SER A 338 0.48 -5.32 6.02
N LEU A 339 -0.31 -6.34 6.35
CA LEU A 339 -0.80 -6.54 7.72
C LEU A 339 0.35 -6.80 8.70
N ARG A 340 1.37 -7.60 8.34
CA ARG A 340 2.58 -7.75 9.17
C ARG A 340 3.28 -6.41 9.39
N THR A 341 3.47 -5.61 8.34
CA THR A 341 4.08 -4.28 8.43
C THR A 341 3.25 -3.34 9.31
N ILE A 342 1.93 -3.31 9.12
CA ILE A 342 1.02 -2.47 9.89
C ILE A 342 1.10 -2.83 11.37
N PHE A 343 0.99 -4.10 11.74
CA PHE A 343 1.03 -4.51 13.14
C PHE A 343 2.43 -4.34 13.77
N ASP A 344 3.52 -4.49 13.00
CA ASP A 344 4.86 -4.11 13.47
C ASP A 344 4.94 -2.62 13.80
N VAL A 345 4.40 -1.75 12.93
CA VAL A 345 4.30 -0.30 13.15
C VAL A 345 3.46 0.01 14.38
N LEU A 346 2.29 -0.61 14.52
CA LEU A 346 1.40 -0.42 15.67
C LEU A 346 1.97 -0.99 16.97
N SER A 347 2.96 -1.88 16.92
CA SER A 347 3.57 -2.43 18.14
C SER A 347 4.64 -1.54 18.80
N LYS A 348 4.85 -0.33 18.25
CA LYS A 348 5.93 0.59 18.60
C LYS A 348 5.37 1.96 18.98
N GLU A 349 5.57 2.38 20.22
CA GLU A 349 4.99 3.62 20.75
C GLU A 349 5.42 4.87 19.98
N GLU A 350 6.65 4.90 19.45
CA GLU A 350 7.21 6.03 18.70
C GLU A 350 6.46 6.32 17.39
N ASN A 351 5.67 5.38 16.87
CA ASN A 351 4.88 5.58 15.65
C ASN A 351 3.56 6.30 15.91
N TYR A 352 3.15 6.44 17.17
CA TYR A 352 1.89 7.06 17.54
C TYR A 352 1.99 8.58 17.70
N PRO A 353 0.96 9.34 17.30
CA PRO A 353 -0.31 8.88 16.74
C PRO A 353 -0.23 8.45 15.28
N VAL A 354 -1.03 7.45 14.90
CA VAL A 354 -1.07 6.87 13.55
C VAL A 354 -2.34 7.33 12.83
N TYR A 355 -2.22 7.74 11.58
CA TYR A 355 -3.34 7.93 10.66
C TYR A 355 -3.29 6.91 9.54
N PHE A 356 -4.35 6.14 9.33
CA PHE A 356 -4.42 5.20 8.22
C PHE A 356 -5.62 5.49 7.31
N HIS A 357 -5.42 5.35 5.99
CA HIS A 357 -6.43 5.73 5.02
C HIS A 357 -6.41 4.88 3.76
N CYS A 358 -7.49 5.01 2.99
CA CYS A 358 -7.57 4.61 1.58
C CYS A 358 -8.07 5.81 0.76
N ASN A 359 -8.84 5.62 -0.31
CA ASN A 359 -9.50 6.74 -0.99
C ASN A 359 -10.62 7.34 -0.12
N ALA A 360 -11.65 6.56 0.19
CA ALA A 360 -12.83 7.05 0.92
C ALA A 360 -12.69 6.99 2.45
N GLY A 361 -11.66 6.30 2.97
CA GLY A 361 -11.61 5.95 4.38
C GLY A 361 -12.68 4.92 4.79
N ALA A 362 -13.21 4.18 3.81
CA ALA A 362 -14.39 3.35 3.92
C ALA A 362 -14.03 1.87 3.92
N ASP A 363 -13.67 1.32 2.76
CA ASP A 363 -13.68 -0.14 2.52
C ASP A 363 -12.41 -0.83 3.06
N ARG A 364 -11.22 -0.52 2.50
CA ARG A 364 -9.92 -1.00 3.03
C ARG A 364 -9.65 -0.49 4.44
N THR A 365 -9.88 0.81 4.68
CA THR A 365 -9.77 1.42 6.01
C THR A 365 -10.74 0.77 7.01
N GLY A 366 -11.98 0.50 6.62
CA GLY A 366 -12.96 -0.17 7.48
C GLY A 366 -12.60 -1.63 7.76
N THR A 367 -11.97 -2.30 6.80
CA THR A 367 -11.44 -3.65 6.99
C THR A 367 -10.32 -3.67 8.03
N LEU A 368 -9.37 -2.73 7.96
CA LEU A 368 -8.33 -2.61 8.99
C LEU A 368 -8.91 -2.21 10.35
N SER A 369 -9.88 -1.30 10.38
CA SER A 369 -10.54 -0.88 11.63
C SER A 369 -11.28 -2.05 12.28
N TYR A 370 -12.02 -2.83 11.51
CA TYR A 370 -12.66 -4.08 11.95
C TYR A 370 -11.67 -5.04 12.60
N LEU A 371 -10.50 -5.24 11.97
CA LEU A 371 -9.45 -6.09 12.52
C LEU A 371 -8.91 -5.54 13.85
N ILE A 372 -8.65 -4.24 13.93
CA ILE A 372 -8.09 -3.61 15.14
C ILE A 372 -9.12 -3.59 16.27
N GLU A 373 -10.30 -3.03 16.05
CA GLU A 373 -11.37 -2.92 17.05
C GLU A 373 -11.82 -4.31 17.54
N GLY A 374 -12.04 -5.25 16.63
CA GLY A 374 -12.44 -6.60 16.96
C GLY A 374 -11.36 -7.37 17.74
N LEU A 375 -10.08 -7.19 17.38
CA LEU A 375 -8.95 -7.75 18.14
C LEU A 375 -8.88 -7.20 19.57
N LEU A 376 -9.16 -5.90 19.73
CA LEU A 376 -9.22 -5.23 21.04
C LEU A 376 -10.49 -5.61 21.84
N GLY A 377 -11.41 -6.38 21.25
CA GLY A 377 -12.60 -6.88 21.93
C GLY A 377 -13.78 -5.89 21.94
N VAL A 378 -13.82 -4.94 21.00
CA VAL A 378 -15.01 -4.11 20.76
C VAL A 378 -16.15 -4.99 20.23
N SER A 379 -17.39 -4.66 20.61
CA SER A 379 -18.57 -5.40 20.16
C SER A 379 -18.76 -5.28 18.64
N TYR A 380 -19.26 -6.33 17.98
CA TYR A 380 -19.55 -6.26 16.54
C TYR A 380 -20.58 -5.15 16.23
N GLU A 381 -21.53 -4.89 17.13
CA GLU A 381 -22.51 -3.81 16.97
C GLU A 381 -21.84 -2.43 16.87
N ASP A 382 -20.85 -2.16 17.73
CA ASP A 382 -20.14 -0.89 17.74
C ASP A 382 -19.17 -0.75 16.57
N ILE A 383 -18.53 -1.85 16.16
CA ILE A 383 -17.69 -1.93 14.95
C ILE A 383 -18.53 -1.61 13.69
N VAL A 384 -19.75 -2.14 13.62
CA VAL A 384 -20.66 -1.82 12.52
C VAL A 384 -21.06 -0.34 12.56
N LYS A 385 -21.35 0.21 13.74
CA LYS A 385 -21.60 1.65 13.87
C LYS A 385 -20.42 2.48 13.39
N ASP A 386 -19.19 2.13 13.76
CA ASP A 386 -18.00 2.81 13.26
C ASP A 386 -17.94 2.80 11.72
N PHE A 387 -18.16 1.62 11.12
CA PHE A 387 -18.09 1.46 9.67
C PHE A 387 -19.13 2.31 8.94
N GLU A 388 -20.41 2.19 9.34
CA GLU A 388 -21.54 2.82 8.66
C GLU A 388 -21.58 4.35 8.81
N LEU A 389 -20.88 4.92 9.81
CA LEU A 389 -20.69 6.37 9.92
C LEU A 389 -20.09 7.01 8.68
N THR A 390 -19.37 6.23 7.87
CA THR A 390 -18.91 6.66 6.55
C THR A 390 -20.04 7.16 5.66
N SER A 391 -21.26 6.66 5.82
CA SER A 391 -22.46 7.07 5.06
C SER A 391 -22.81 8.56 5.22
N PHE A 392 -22.37 9.19 6.32
CA PHE A 392 -22.53 10.62 6.62
C PHE A 392 -21.42 11.50 6.04
N SER A 393 -20.45 10.90 5.35
CA SER A 393 -19.40 11.60 4.61
C SER A 393 -19.73 11.70 3.13
N LYS A 394 -19.01 12.57 2.40
CA LYS A 394 -19.18 12.74 0.94
C LYS A 394 -19.02 11.47 0.09
N PHE A 395 -18.54 10.36 0.65
CA PHE A 395 -18.19 9.12 -0.07
C PHE A 395 -19.34 8.12 -0.28
N GLY A 396 -20.57 8.47 0.11
CA GLY A 396 -21.74 7.66 -0.21
C GLY A 396 -22.09 6.62 0.85
N ASN A 397 -23.20 5.91 0.63
CA ASN A 397 -23.69 4.88 1.54
C ASN A 397 -22.68 3.74 1.73
N ARG A 398 -22.55 3.30 2.97
CA ARG A 398 -21.80 2.12 3.40
C ARG A 398 -22.64 1.40 4.44
N TYR A 399 -23.60 0.61 3.97
CA TYR A 399 -24.47 -0.18 4.84
C TYR A 399 -23.84 -1.55 5.07
N ARG A 400 -24.09 -2.15 6.23
CA ARG A 400 -23.57 -3.47 6.60
C ARG A 400 -24.08 -4.59 5.68
N SER A 401 -25.31 -4.45 5.18
CA SER A 401 -25.97 -5.33 4.20
C SER A 401 -27.01 -4.56 3.39
N ALA A 402 -27.59 -5.19 2.37
CA ALA A 402 -28.77 -4.69 1.70
C ALA A 402 -29.96 -4.62 2.68
N LEU A 403 -30.94 -3.77 2.35
CA LEU A 403 -32.17 -3.67 3.12
C LEU A 403 -33.17 -4.72 2.65
N SER A 404 -33.99 -5.22 3.57
CA SER A 404 -35.19 -6.03 3.28
C SER A 404 -36.15 -5.30 2.33
N GLU A 405 -37.09 -6.05 1.73
CA GLU A 405 -38.08 -5.47 0.81
C GLU A 405 -38.93 -4.35 1.43
N ASP A 406 -39.22 -4.42 2.74
CA ASP A 406 -39.95 -3.39 3.46
C ASP A 406 -39.06 -2.19 3.88
N GLY A 407 -37.74 -2.33 3.75
CA GLY A 407 -36.76 -1.33 4.10
C GLY A 407 -36.69 -1.01 5.59
N LEU A 408 -37.11 -1.96 6.45
CA LEU A 408 -37.16 -1.84 7.91
C LEU A 408 -36.12 -2.73 8.63
N SER A 409 -35.46 -3.64 7.91
CA SER A 409 -34.33 -4.41 8.40
C SER A 409 -33.24 -4.51 7.32
N PHE A 410 -32.07 -5.00 7.70
CA PHE A 410 -31.05 -5.52 6.84
C PHE A 410 -31.40 -6.96 6.46
N ASP A 411 -31.00 -7.39 5.27
CA ASP A 411 -31.13 -8.78 4.85
C ASP A 411 -29.93 -9.63 5.32
N ASP A 412 -30.07 -10.94 5.18
CA ASP A 412 -29.05 -11.91 5.59
C ASP A 412 -27.95 -12.11 4.53
N SER A 413 -27.87 -11.26 3.50
CA SER A 413 -26.86 -11.43 2.44
C SER A 413 -25.45 -11.04 2.90
N GLY A 414 -25.37 -10.21 3.94
CA GLY A 414 -24.15 -9.61 4.44
C GLY A 414 -23.49 -8.62 3.45
N VAL A 415 -24.20 -8.26 2.37
CA VAL A 415 -23.68 -7.48 1.25
C VAL A 415 -24.63 -6.35 0.89
N PHE A 416 -24.10 -5.12 0.88
CA PHE A 416 -24.77 -3.97 0.28
C PHE A 416 -24.21 -3.68 -1.11
N MET A 417 -25.10 -3.30 -2.03
CA MET A 417 -24.75 -2.90 -3.39
C MET A 417 -25.69 -1.77 -3.84
N ASP A 418 -25.13 -0.70 -4.41
CA ASP A 418 -25.92 0.39 -4.95
C ASP A 418 -26.50 0.08 -6.35
N LYS A 419 -27.31 1.01 -6.88
CA LYS A 419 -27.89 0.89 -8.21
C LYS A 419 -26.76 0.96 -9.26
N ALA A 420 -26.67 -0.09 -10.08
CA ALA A 420 -25.64 -0.36 -11.09
C ALA A 420 -24.43 -1.21 -10.62
N GLY A 421 -24.41 -1.66 -9.36
CA GLY A 421 -23.35 -2.59 -8.90
C GLY A 421 -21.97 -1.95 -8.78
N GLU A 422 -21.92 -0.64 -8.60
CA GLU A 422 -20.66 0.13 -8.60
C GLU A 422 -20.01 0.18 -7.21
N ASN A 423 -20.81 0.08 -6.13
CA ASN A 423 -20.34 0.12 -4.75
C ASN A 423 -20.64 -1.17 -3.99
N TYR A 424 -19.77 -2.18 -4.15
CA TYR A 424 -19.83 -3.43 -3.38
C TYR A 424 -19.33 -3.22 -1.95
N VAL A 425 -20.17 -3.52 -0.96
CA VAL A 425 -19.85 -3.46 0.46
C VAL A 425 -20.17 -4.81 1.10
N GLY A 426 -19.14 -5.57 1.47
CA GLY A 426 -19.28 -6.90 2.08
C GLY A 426 -18.96 -6.92 3.58
N PHE A 427 -19.40 -5.93 4.34
CA PHE A 427 -18.96 -5.74 5.73
C PHE A 427 -19.50 -6.82 6.68
N SER A 428 -20.81 -7.10 6.66
CA SER A 428 -21.36 -8.22 7.46
C SER A 428 -20.86 -9.56 6.96
N LYS A 429 -20.68 -9.72 5.64
CA LYS A 429 -20.10 -10.93 5.06
C LYS A 429 -18.67 -11.20 5.54
N LEU A 430 -17.84 -10.16 5.67
CA LEU A 430 -16.52 -10.26 6.29
C LEU A 430 -16.63 -10.85 7.70
N ASN A 431 -17.58 -10.37 8.52
CA ASN A 431 -17.72 -10.84 9.88
C ASN A 431 -18.16 -12.31 9.97
N GLU A 432 -19.17 -12.68 9.19
CA GLU A 432 -19.62 -14.07 9.08
C GLU A 432 -18.48 -14.99 8.66
N ASP A 433 -17.73 -14.61 7.63
CA ASP A 433 -16.62 -15.41 7.14
C ASP A 433 -15.47 -15.50 8.16
N MET A 434 -15.15 -14.39 8.84
CA MET A 434 -14.12 -14.38 9.88
C MET A 434 -14.44 -15.37 11.00
N LEU A 435 -15.68 -15.37 11.48
CA LEU A 435 -16.15 -16.32 12.50
C LEU A 435 -16.19 -17.75 11.96
N ASN A 436 -16.63 -17.95 10.73
CA ASN A 436 -16.78 -19.29 10.15
C ASN A 436 -15.43 -19.99 9.89
N TYR A 437 -14.41 -19.25 9.43
CA TYR A 437 -13.12 -19.84 9.05
C TYR A 437 -12.05 -19.74 10.12
N TYR A 438 -12.17 -18.78 11.05
CA TYR A 438 -11.15 -18.53 12.07
C TYR A 438 -11.70 -18.52 13.51
N GLY A 439 -13.02 -18.56 13.69
CA GLY A 439 -13.67 -18.66 14.99
C GLY A 439 -13.73 -20.09 15.54
N GLU A 440 -14.31 -20.19 16.73
CA GLU A 440 -14.56 -21.44 17.45
C GLU A 440 -15.86 -21.28 18.25
N GLU A 441 -16.62 -22.36 18.43
CA GLU A 441 -17.89 -22.33 19.16
C GLU A 441 -17.70 -21.79 20.59
N GLY A 442 -18.53 -20.81 20.98
CA GLY A 442 -18.46 -20.16 22.29
C GLY A 442 -17.30 -19.17 22.46
N LYS A 443 -16.43 -19.03 21.46
CA LYS A 443 -15.42 -17.95 21.39
C LYS A 443 -15.98 -16.75 20.65
N ASP A 444 -15.35 -15.60 20.85
CA ASP A 444 -15.82 -14.36 20.27
C ASP A 444 -15.00 -13.88 19.07
N LEU A 445 -15.36 -12.70 18.56
CA LEU A 445 -14.71 -12.11 17.41
C LEU A 445 -13.21 -11.81 17.64
N SER A 446 -12.80 -11.44 18.85
CA SER A 446 -11.39 -11.19 19.17
C SER A 446 -10.57 -12.48 18.98
N PHE A 447 -11.11 -13.63 19.43
CA PHE A 447 -10.49 -14.93 19.18
C PHE A 447 -10.37 -15.23 17.69
N ALA A 448 -11.42 -15.00 16.90
CA ALA A 448 -11.40 -15.27 15.46
C ALA A 448 -10.37 -14.40 14.72
N ILE A 449 -10.33 -13.10 15.02
CA ILE A 449 -9.35 -12.18 14.43
C ILE A 449 -7.93 -12.55 14.86
N TYR A 450 -7.70 -12.86 16.15
CA TYR A 450 -6.41 -13.33 16.62
C TYR A 450 -5.96 -14.59 15.86
N SER A 451 -6.85 -15.56 15.69
CA SER A 451 -6.60 -16.77 14.90
C SER A 451 -6.24 -16.43 13.45
N TYR A 452 -6.97 -15.52 12.80
CA TYR A 452 -6.65 -15.06 11.44
C TYR A 452 -5.25 -14.41 11.36
N LEU A 453 -4.95 -13.49 12.26
CA LEU A 453 -3.68 -12.75 12.28
C LEU A 453 -2.48 -13.67 12.59
N THR A 454 -2.64 -14.68 13.44
CA THR A 454 -1.53 -15.57 13.84
C THR A 454 -1.40 -16.81 12.96
N LYS A 455 -2.51 -17.43 12.52
CA LYS A 455 -2.49 -18.65 11.68
C LYS A 455 -2.13 -18.33 10.24
N TYR A 456 -2.93 -17.47 9.61
CA TYR A 456 -2.81 -17.15 8.18
C TYR A 456 -1.82 -16.01 7.93
N VAL A 457 -2.01 -14.87 8.62
CA VAL A 457 -1.11 -13.72 8.43
C VAL A 457 0.25 -13.99 9.07
N GLY A 458 0.35 -14.75 10.15
CA GLY A 458 1.62 -15.07 10.80
C GLY A 458 2.25 -13.89 11.54
N ILE A 459 1.44 -13.02 12.13
CA ILE A 459 1.88 -11.96 13.04
C ILE A 459 2.27 -12.61 14.38
N PRO A 460 3.43 -12.28 14.98
CA PRO A 460 3.78 -12.78 16.31
C PRO A 460 2.75 -12.38 17.36
N SER A 461 2.47 -13.28 18.29
CA SER A 461 1.57 -13.04 19.43
C SER A 461 2.06 -11.89 20.30
N SER A 462 3.38 -11.78 20.51
CA SER A 462 4.02 -10.70 21.23
C SER A 462 3.78 -9.33 20.59
N THR A 463 3.79 -9.25 19.26
CA THR A 463 3.42 -8.05 18.51
C THR A 463 1.95 -7.68 18.74
N ILE A 464 1.04 -8.67 18.69
CA ILE A 464 -0.39 -8.46 18.95
C ILE A 464 -0.63 -7.93 20.37
N GLU A 465 0.01 -8.53 21.38
CA GLU A 465 -0.16 -8.12 22.78
C GLU A 465 0.42 -6.72 23.06
N LYS A 466 1.50 -6.32 22.37
CA LYS A 466 1.98 -4.93 22.37
C LYS A 466 0.98 -3.96 21.77
N VAL A 467 0.37 -4.30 20.63
CA VAL A 467 -0.68 -3.48 20.03
C VAL A 467 -1.86 -3.32 20.99
N LYS A 468 -2.30 -4.41 21.62
CA LYS A 468 -3.39 -4.38 22.61
C LYS A 468 -3.06 -3.48 23.81
N SER A 469 -1.88 -3.66 24.41
CA SER A 469 -1.46 -2.88 25.59
C SER A 469 -1.35 -1.39 25.28
N ILE A 470 -0.69 -1.02 24.17
CA ILE A 470 -0.57 0.38 23.72
C ILE A 470 -1.95 0.99 23.47
N LEU A 471 -2.83 0.30 22.74
CA LEU A 471 -4.12 0.86 22.33
C LEU A 471 -5.17 0.86 23.46
N THR A 472 -4.99 0.10 24.54
CA THR A 472 -5.92 0.07 25.69
C THR A 472 -5.35 0.67 26.97
N SER A 473 -4.07 1.08 26.95
CA SER A 473 -3.33 1.50 28.14
C SER A 473 -3.29 0.46 29.26
N THR A 474 -3.44 -0.82 28.93
CA THR A 474 -3.30 -1.90 29.89
C THR A 474 -1.82 -2.14 30.17
N ALA A 475 -1.49 -2.48 31.42
CA ALA A 475 -0.12 -2.86 31.76
C ALA A 475 0.28 -4.07 30.92
N GLU A 476 1.47 -4.03 30.32
CA GLU A 476 2.01 -5.18 29.62
C GLU A 476 2.05 -6.38 30.58
N ALA A 477 1.56 -7.53 30.10
CA ALA A 477 1.67 -8.77 30.86
C ALA A 477 3.14 -9.03 31.19
N ASN A 478 3.40 -9.54 32.40
CA ASN A 478 4.72 -10.04 32.77
C ASN A 478 5.13 -11.08 31.72
N SER A 479 6.10 -10.73 30.89
CA SER A 479 6.43 -11.51 29.71
C SER A 479 7.91 -11.47 29.40
N TYR A 480 8.35 -12.48 28.65
CA TYR A 480 9.73 -12.62 28.24
C TYR A 480 9.78 -13.19 26.82
N ALA A 481 10.37 -12.44 25.90
CA ALA A 481 10.60 -12.91 24.54
C ALA A 481 11.99 -13.55 24.43
N ILE A 482 12.03 -14.81 23.98
CA ILE A 482 13.29 -15.46 23.64
C ILE A 482 13.87 -14.79 22.40
N SER A 483 15.12 -14.32 22.47
CA SER A 483 15.76 -13.58 21.38
C SER A 483 16.16 -14.46 20.20
N ASN A 484 16.52 -15.72 20.46
CA ASN A 484 16.99 -16.65 19.44
C ASN A 484 15.81 -17.39 18.81
N ARG A 485 15.62 -17.20 17.51
CA ARG A 485 14.68 -17.99 16.71
C ARG A 485 15.10 -19.45 16.65
N GLN A 486 14.18 -20.37 16.95
CA GLN A 486 14.38 -21.82 16.83
C GLN A 486 13.82 -22.34 15.50
N GLU A 487 14.37 -23.42 14.94
CA GLU A 487 14.00 -23.90 13.60
C GLU A 487 13.63 -25.39 13.63
N PHE A 488 12.47 -25.74 13.06
CA PHE A 488 11.91 -27.08 13.12
C PHE A 488 11.43 -27.55 11.75
N ALA A 489 11.61 -28.84 11.46
CA ALA A 489 11.14 -29.44 10.22
C ALA A 489 9.73 -30.01 10.41
N LEU A 490 8.78 -29.68 9.54
CA LEU A 490 7.44 -30.27 9.58
C LEU A 490 7.42 -31.77 9.21
N SER A 491 8.55 -32.33 8.78
CA SER A 491 8.73 -33.78 8.64
C SER A 491 8.89 -34.51 9.98
N GLN A 492 9.22 -33.80 11.07
CA GLN A 492 9.31 -34.37 12.41
C GLN A 492 7.91 -34.63 12.98
N ASP A 493 7.77 -35.61 13.86
CA ASP A 493 6.49 -35.86 14.56
C ASP A 493 6.38 -35.03 15.85
N ASN A 494 7.48 -34.94 16.60
CA ASN A 494 7.59 -34.16 17.83
C ASN A 494 8.81 -33.25 17.80
N ILE A 495 8.73 -32.14 18.51
CA ILE A 495 9.83 -31.19 18.71
C ILE A 495 10.02 -30.87 20.19
N SER A 496 11.19 -30.32 20.53
CA SER A 496 11.47 -29.73 21.83
C SER A 496 11.84 -28.26 21.64
N ILE A 497 11.27 -27.39 22.48
CA ILE A 497 11.59 -25.96 22.50
C ILE A 497 12.53 -25.66 23.67
N ASP A 498 13.59 -24.90 23.39
CA ASP A 498 14.49 -24.39 24.42
C ASP A 498 13.87 -23.18 25.12
N LEU A 499 13.67 -23.29 26.44
CA LEU A 499 13.15 -22.25 27.33
C LEU A 499 14.19 -21.78 28.36
N SER A 500 15.44 -22.25 28.26
CA SER A 500 16.46 -22.06 29.29
C SER A 500 16.72 -20.59 29.61
N SER A 501 16.70 -19.70 28.62
CA SER A 501 16.94 -18.27 28.83
C SER A 501 15.85 -17.54 29.61
N ALA A 502 14.63 -18.11 29.68
CA ALA A 502 13.51 -17.51 30.41
C ALA A 502 13.65 -17.62 31.93
N ASN A 503 14.42 -18.61 32.43
CA ASN A 503 14.57 -18.93 33.85
C ASN A 503 13.22 -19.13 34.56
N ILE A 504 12.36 -19.98 33.99
CA ILE A 504 11.06 -20.34 34.58
C ILE A 504 11.22 -21.32 35.74
N ASP A 505 10.24 -21.31 36.65
CA ASP A 505 10.17 -22.25 37.76
C ASP A 505 9.99 -23.69 37.25
N GLU A 506 10.59 -24.66 37.94
CA GLU A 506 10.48 -26.07 37.56
C GLU A 506 9.03 -26.56 37.62
N ASN A 507 8.59 -27.32 36.61
CA ASN A 507 7.22 -27.86 36.48
C ASN A 507 6.11 -26.79 36.53
N SER A 508 6.39 -25.56 36.11
CA SER A 508 5.44 -24.44 36.19
C SER A 508 4.63 -24.16 34.91
N ILE A 509 4.91 -24.87 33.81
CA ILE A 509 4.25 -24.65 32.52
C ILE A 509 2.77 -25.04 32.62
N ALA A 510 1.90 -24.06 32.43
CA ALA A 510 0.45 -24.21 32.45
C ALA A 510 -0.12 -24.50 31.05
N SER A 511 0.43 -23.87 30.01
CA SER A 511 0.07 -24.18 28.62
C SER A 511 1.19 -23.80 27.65
N ILE A 512 1.20 -24.49 26.51
CA ILE A 512 2.01 -24.22 25.33
C ILE A 512 1.03 -24.12 24.16
N GLU A 513 1.01 -22.99 23.47
CA GLU A 513 0.03 -22.71 22.44
C GLU A 513 0.71 -22.08 21.22
N ILE A 514 0.19 -22.35 20.02
CA ILE A 514 0.59 -21.63 18.79
C ILE A 514 -0.68 -21.20 18.05
N ALA A 515 -0.86 -19.90 17.86
CA ALA A 515 -1.99 -19.38 17.09
C ALA A 515 -3.36 -19.97 17.55
N ASN A 516 -3.62 -19.97 18.87
CA ASN A 516 -4.79 -20.60 19.52
C ASN A 516 -4.90 -22.13 19.39
N ILE A 517 -3.85 -22.83 18.96
CA ILE A 517 -3.77 -24.29 18.97
C ILE A 517 -3.05 -24.72 20.25
N ASP A 518 -3.74 -25.47 21.10
CA ASP A 518 -3.16 -26.09 22.30
C ASP A 518 -2.17 -27.20 21.90
N LEU A 519 -0.94 -27.09 22.41
CA LEU A 519 0.16 -28.03 22.21
C LEU A 519 0.48 -28.82 23.49
N GLY A 520 -0.31 -28.66 24.54
CA GLY A 520 -0.15 -29.29 25.84
C GLY A 520 0.77 -28.51 26.77
N THR A 521 1.51 -29.22 27.64
CA THR A 521 2.33 -28.62 28.70
C THR A 521 3.78 -29.11 28.73
N ASN A 522 4.15 -30.07 27.88
CA ASN A 522 5.49 -30.65 27.86
C ASN A 522 6.36 -29.97 26.77
N PRO A 523 7.32 -29.11 27.13
CA PRO A 523 8.16 -28.40 26.16
C PRO A 523 9.18 -29.32 25.45
N ASN A 524 9.36 -30.56 25.93
CA ASN A 524 10.31 -31.51 25.37
C ASN A 524 9.69 -32.47 24.35
N GLU A 525 8.36 -32.49 24.23
CA GLU A 525 7.63 -33.43 23.39
C GLU A 525 6.35 -32.78 22.84
N ILE A 526 6.53 -31.72 22.06
CA ILE A 526 5.43 -31.02 21.39
C ILE A 526 5.11 -31.76 20.09
N SER A 527 3.90 -32.31 19.99
CA SER A 527 3.41 -32.92 18.74
C SER A 527 3.18 -31.87 17.67
N LEU A 528 3.69 -32.12 16.47
CA LEU A 528 3.45 -31.28 15.29
C LEU A 528 2.15 -31.63 14.56
N SER A 529 1.36 -32.62 15.01
CA SER A 529 0.16 -33.08 14.28
C SER A 529 -0.87 -31.97 14.06
N ALA A 530 -1.24 -31.24 15.10
CA ALA A 530 -2.22 -30.15 15.02
C ALA A 530 -1.70 -28.95 14.21
N ILE A 531 -0.38 -28.70 14.29
CA ILE A 531 0.30 -27.66 13.50
C ILE A 531 0.24 -27.99 11.99
N LYS A 532 0.48 -29.26 11.63
CA LYS A 532 0.37 -29.74 10.25
C LYS A 532 -1.07 -29.70 9.74
N GLU A 533 -2.03 -30.12 10.55
CA GLU A 533 -3.46 -30.09 10.21
C GLU A 533 -3.96 -28.66 9.97
N ALA A 534 -3.48 -27.70 10.77
CA ALA A 534 -3.75 -26.28 10.58
C ALA A 534 -2.95 -25.63 9.43
N GLY A 535 -2.08 -26.38 8.73
CA GLY A 535 -1.29 -25.88 7.60
C GLY A 535 -0.26 -24.80 7.97
N LEU A 536 0.15 -24.72 9.23
CA LEU A 536 1.08 -23.67 9.68
C LEU A 536 2.50 -23.94 9.16
N SER A 537 3.13 -22.92 8.59
CA SER A 537 4.52 -22.96 8.11
C SER A 537 5.15 -21.58 8.04
N GLY A 538 6.48 -21.51 8.04
CA GLY A 538 7.24 -20.26 8.06
C GLY A 538 7.43 -19.71 9.47
N GLU A 539 7.73 -18.42 9.55
CA GLU A 539 7.97 -17.71 10.82
C GLU A 539 6.68 -17.72 11.66
N ARG A 540 6.78 -18.16 12.93
CA ARG A 540 5.70 -18.25 13.91
C ARG A 540 6.23 -17.96 15.31
N GLU A 541 5.32 -17.88 16.27
CA GLU A 541 5.68 -17.71 17.68
C GLU A 541 4.84 -18.68 18.52
N ILE A 542 5.52 -19.47 19.36
CA ILE A 542 4.88 -20.28 20.39
C ILE A 542 4.73 -19.40 21.63
N VAL A 543 3.57 -19.49 22.27
CA VAL A 543 3.25 -18.82 23.54
C VAL A 543 3.26 -19.86 24.65
N VAL A 544 4.06 -19.64 25.69
CA VAL A 544 4.13 -20.52 26.87
C VAL A 544 3.68 -19.75 28.09
N LYS A 545 2.64 -20.22 28.77
CA LYS A 545 2.23 -19.69 30.08
C LYS A 545 2.90 -20.51 31.18
N ALA A 546 3.66 -19.85 32.05
CA ALA A 546 4.46 -20.49 33.10
C ALA A 546 4.55 -19.62 34.36
N LYS A 547 5.39 -20.01 35.33
CA LYS A 547 5.76 -19.17 36.46
C LYS A 547 7.24 -18.85 36.49
N LYS A 548 7.59 -17.69 37.03
CA LYS A 548 8.95 -17.28 37.35
C LYS A 548 8.95 -16.59 38.70
N GLU A 549 9.73 -17.13 39.64
CA GLU A 549 9.78 -16.64 41.02
C GLU A 549 8.38 -16.63 41.68
N GLY A 550 7.55 -17.63 41.35
CA GLY A 550 6.18 -17.78 41.84
C GLY A 550 5.13 -16.90 41.16
N GLN A 551 5.52 -15.98 40.26
CA GLN A 551 4.62 -15.10 39.53
C GLN A 551 4.31 -15.64 38.13
N ASP A 552 3.09 -15.43 37.65
CA ASP A 552 2.70 -15.83 36.29
C ASP A 552 3.52 -15.03 35.26
N ILE A 553 4.00 -15.71 34.22
CA ILE A 553 4.77 -15.14 33.12
C ILE A 553 4.35 -15.76 31.79
N THR A 554 4.32 -14.94 30.74
CA THR A 554 4.13 -15.38 29.35
C THR A 554 5.46 -15.37 28.60
N ILE A 555 5.88 -16.51 28.07
CA ILE A 555 7.10 -16.63 27.26
C ILE A 555 6.73 -16.67 25.79
N TYR A 556 7.35 -15.82 24.99
CA TYR A 556 7.20 -15.80 23.54
C TYR A 556 8.43 -16.44 22.89
N VAL A 557 8.21 -17.50 22.13
CA VAL A 557 9.27 -18.31 21.51
C VAL A 557 9.18 -18.19 19.99
N PRO A 558 10.03 -17.37 19.34
CA PRO A 558 10.04 -17.26 17.90
C PRO A 558 10.56 -18.57 17.27
N ILE A 559 9.81 -19.10 16.31
CA ILE A 559 10.16 -20.32 15.60
C ILE A 559 10.03 -20.17 14.08
N LEU A 560 10.78 -20.99 13.34
CA LEU A 560 10.62 -21.20 11.91
C LEU A 560 10.18 -22.64 11.66
N LEU A 561 8.98 -22.81 11.10
CA LEU A 561 8.46 -24.11 10.67
C LEU A 561 8.78 -24.33 9.18
N VAL A 562 9.80 -25.15 8.91
CA VAL A 562 10.23 -25.47 7.55
C VAL A 562 9.40 -26.62 7.00
N SER A 563 8.66 -26.38 5.92
CA SER A 563 7.84 -27.40 5.25
C SER A 563 8.68 -28.51 4.66
N LYS A 564 9.79 -28.16 3.99
CA LYS A 564 10.75 -29.11 3.46
C LYS A 564 12.11 -28.44 3.29
N TYR A 565 13.17 -29.11 3.72
CA TYR A 565 14.53 -28.77 3.35
C TYR A 565 14.84 -29.36 1.98
N ILE A 566 15.50 -28.57 1.13
CA ILE A 566 15.79 -28.94 -0.25
C ILE A 566 17.30 -28.98 -0.43
N SER A 567 17.81 -30.14 -0.82
CA SER A 567 19.25 -30.41 -0.97
C SER A 567 19.61 -30.95 -2.34
N SER A 568 18.61 -31.28 -3.17
CA SER A 568 18.82 -31.90 -4.47
C SER A 568 17.99 -31.25 -5.57
N VAL A 569 18.43 -31.45 -6.81
CA VAL A 569 17.70 -31.02 -8.02
C VAL A 569 16.30 -31.65 -8.09
N GLU A 570 16.16 -32.92 -7.70
CA GLU A 570 14.88 -33.63 -7.74
C GLU A 570 13.88 -33.07 -6.73
N GLU A 571 14.33 -32.80 -5.49
CA GLU A 571 13.50 -32.16 -4.48
C GLU A 571 13.10 -30.74 -4.88
N PHE A 572 13.97 -30.00 -5.57
CA PHE A 572 13.65 -28.68 -6.10
C PHE A 572 12.59 -28.77 -7.21
N TYR A 573 12.65 -29.80 -8.06
CA TYR A 573 11.65 -30.05 -9.09
C TYR A 573 10.25 -30.33 -8.51
N ASP A 574 10.16 -30.92 -7.32
CA ASP A 574 8.88 -31.14 -6.63
C ASP A 574 8.18 -29.83 -6.20
N LEU A 575 8.88 -28.69 -6.19
CA LEU A 575 8.29 -27.40 -5.83
C LEU A 575 7.30 -26.89 -6.89
N ASP A 576 7.47 -27.28 -8.17
CA ASP A 576 6.52 -26.99 -9.25
C ASP A 576 5.36 -28.00 -9.25
N THR A 577 4.49 -27.91 -8.23
CA THR A 577 3.30 -28.77 -8.12
C THR A 577 2.25 -28.48 -9.19
N TYR A 578 2.39 -27.39 -9.94
CA TYR A 578 1.48 -27.00 -11.01
C TYR A 578 1.41 -28.05 -12.12
N ARG A 579 2.45 -28.88 -12.28
CA ARG A 579 2.63 -29.78 -13.42
C ARG A 579 2.72 -31.26 -13.09
N LYS A 580 2.41 -31.71 -11.87
CA LYS A 580 2.48 -33.14 -11.54
C LYS A 580 1.63 -33.93 -12.55
N LYS A 581 2.28 -34.76 -13.37
CA LYS A 581 1.59 -35.59 -14.37
C LYS A 581 0.70 -36.57 -13.62
N ILE A 582 -0.61 -36.43 -13.76
CA ILE A 582 -1.50 -37.56 -13.51
C ILE A 582 -1.30 -38.50 -14.70
N ASP A 583 -0.79 -39.71 -14.45
CA ASP A 583 -0.82 -40.78 -15.43
C ASP A 583 -2.29 -40.98 -15.83
N ASN A 584 -2.59 -40.73 -17.11
CA ASN A 584 -3.91 -40.71 -17.75
C ASN A 584 -4.59 -39.33 -17.85
N GLY A 585 -4.21 -38.59 -18.90
CA GLY A 585 -5.18 -37.90 -19.76
C GLY A 585 -5.98 -36.72 -19.20
N SER A 586 -5.72 -35.56 -19.78
CA SER A 586 -6.59 -34.36 -19.86
C SER A 586 -6.76 -33.43 -18.65
N ASP A 587 -6.48 -33.82 -17.41
CA ASP A 587 -6.58 -32.88 -16.28
C ASP A 587 -5.25 -32.72 -15.54
N ARG A 588 -4.49 -31.68 -15.89
CA ARG A 588 -3.35 -31.27 -15.05
C ARG A 588 -3.97 -30.62 -13.82
N ALA A 589 -3.90 -31.29 -12.68
CA ALA A 589 -4.31 -30.70 -11.42
C ALA A 589 -3.45 -29.43 -11.20
N ARG A 590 -4.04 -28.27 -11.50
CA ARG A 590 -3.46 -26.95 -11.21
C ARG A 590 -3.43 -26.81 -9.69
N VAL A 591 -2.36 -27.24 -9.05
CA VAL A 591 -2.20 -27.16 -7.59
C VAL A 591 -1.48 -25.86 -7.26
N ILE A 592 -2.04 -25.11 -6.32
CA ILE A 592 -1.36 -23.97 -5.74
C ILE A 592 -0.42 -24.50 -4.65
N ASN A 593 0.84 -24.10 -4.69
CA ASN A 593 1.81 -24.53 -3.71
C ASN A 593 2.00 -23.48 -2.62
N PHE A 594 1.70 -23.85 -1.38
CA PHE A 594 1.97 -23.05 -0.18
C PHE A 594 2.98 -23.80 0.71
N GLY A 595 3.82 -23.06 1.43
CA GLY A 595 4.80 -23.64 2.34
C GLY A 595 6.07 -22.80 2.46
N TYR A 596 6.95 -23.20 3.37
CA TYR A 596 8.29 -22.62 3.53
C TYR A 596 9.35 -23.65 3.17
N TYR A 597 10.08 -23.40 2.09
CA TYR A 597 11.10 -24.28 1.55
C TYR A 597 12.47 -23.65 1.75
N LYS A 598 13.41 -24.38 2.36
CA LYS A 598 14.74 -23.87 2.65
C LYS A 598 15.80 -24.71 1.96
N LEU A 599 16.68 -24.08 1.19
CA LEU A 599 17.81 -24.78 0.59
C LEU A 599 18.89 -25.03 1.64
N THR A 600 19.43 -26.24 1.68
CA THR A 600 20.54 -26.63 2.58
C THR A 600 21.86 -26.77 1.85
N SER A 601 21.84 -26.73 0.52
CA SER A 601 23.01 -26.76 -0.35
C SER A 601 22.70 -26.07 -1.68
N ASP A 602 23.73 -25.81 -2.47
CA ASP A 602 23.57 -25.45 -3.87
C ASP A 602 22.74 -26.50 -4.62
N ILE A 603 21.87 -26.03 -5.52
CA ILE A 603 20.99 -26.87 -6.33
C ILE A 603 21.49 -26.84 -7.77
N GLY A 604 22.03 -27.97 -8.23
CA GLY A 604 22.69 -28.09 -9.53
C GLY A 604 24.14 -27.60 -9.51
N SER A 605 24.74 -27.47 -10.69
CA SER A 605 26.08 -26.91 -10.90
C SER A 605 26.19 -26.31 -12.30
N GLU A 606 27.27 -25.60 -12.62
CA GLU A 606 27.52 -25.12 -13.99
C GLU A 606 27.54 -26.25 -15.03
N SER A 607 28.13 -27.40 -14.69
CA SER A 607 28.21 -28.57 -15.58
C SER A 607 26.92 -29.39 -15.66
N SER A 608 26.06 -29.29 -14.65
CA SER A 608 24.80 -30.02 -14.55
C SER A 608 23.71 -29.14 -13.95
N PRO A 609 23.28 -28.09 -14.68
CA PRO A 609 22.27 -27.16 -14.20
C PRO A 609 20.88 -27.79 -14.22
N LEU A 610 19.95 -27.19 -13.49
CA LEU A 610 18.53 -27.45 -13.62
C LEU A 610 18.10 -27.12 -15.05
N LEU A 611 17.55 -28.12 -15.69
CA LEU A 611 16.94 -27.99 -17.00
C LEU A 611 15.55 -27.43 -16.81
N SER A 612 15.36 -26.11 -16.94
CA SER A 612 14.07 -25.48 -16.69
C SER A 612 12.97 -26.03 -17.59
N TYR A 613 13.28 -26.60 -18.77
CA TYR A 613 12.27 -27.27 -19.60
C TYR A 613 11.73 -28.60 -19.02
N LYS A 614 12.43 -29.23 -18.05
CA LYS A 614 11.92 -30.42 -17.36
C LYS A 614 10.83 -30.07 -16.34
N ILE A 615 10.86 -28.83 -15.84
CA ILE A 615 9.92 -28.23 -14.89
C ILE A 615 9.23 -27.01 -15.48
N GLY A 616 9.18 -26.91 -16.80
CA GLY A 616 8.84 -25.67 -17.51
C GLY A 616 8.47 -25.94 -18.94
N GLY A 617 7.33 -25.42 -19.39
CA GLY A 617 6.85 -25.64 -20.75
C GLY A 617 5.52 -24.94 -20.98
N TYR A 618 5.14 -24.77 -22.25
CA TYR A 618 3.97 -23.98 -22.59
C TYR A 618 2.68 -24.58 -22.02
N ILE A 619 1.94 -23.77 -21.28
CA ILE A 619 0.60 -24.02 -20.73
C ILE A 619 -0.28 -22.81 -21.02
N HIS A 620 -1.56 -22.99 -21.34
CA HIS A 620 -2.42 -21.85 -21.69
C HIS A 620 -2.60 -20.83 -20.56
N ASP A 621 -2.40 -21.23 -19.30
CA ASP A 621 -2.66 -20.41 -18.13
C ASP A 621 -1.46 -19.58 -17.66
N GLN A 622 -0.24 -19.84 -18.15
CA GLN A 622 0.96 -19.08 -17.75
C GLN A 622 1.01 -17.62 -18.23
N LEU A 623 -0.01 -17.21 -19.00
CA LEU A 623 -0.26 -15.82 -19.39
C LEU A 623 -1.27 -15.14 -18.45
N ASP A 624 -1.67 -15.79 -17.35
CA ASP A 624 -2.52 -15.17 -16.32
C ASP A 624 -1.77 -14.00 -15.67
N SER A 625 -2.04 -12.80 -16.16
CA SER A 625 -1.42 -11.54 -15.72
C SER A 625 -1.76 -11.19 -14.27
N ASN A 626 -2.71 -11.89 -13.65
CA ASN A 626 -3.14 -11.61 -12.29
C ASN A 626 -2.37 -12.43 -11.23
N GLY A 627 -1.63 -13.48 -11.60
CA GLY A 627 -0.87 -14.27 -10.62
C GLY A 627 -1.74 -15.04 -9.63
N ASN A 628 -2.95 -15.44 -10.02
CA ASN A 628 -3.87 -16.14 -9.11
C ASN A 628 -3.53 -17.63 -8.97
N ILE A 629 -2.63 -18.14 -9.80
CA ILE A 629 -2.22 -19.54 -9.86
C ILE A 629 -0.69 -19.65 -9.76
N GLY A 630 -0.21 -20.89 -9.58
CA GLY A 630 1.22 -21.20 -9.58
C GLY A 630 1.83 -21.27 -8.18
N PHE A 631 3.14 -21.04 -8.10
CA PHE A 631 3.87 -21.07 -6.84
C PHE A 631 3.52 -19.85 -5.98
N ARG A 632 3.13 -20.09 -4.72
CA ARG A 632 2.72 -19.04 -3.76
C ARG A 632 3.37 -19.22 -2.37
N GLY A 633 4.36 -20.10 -2.25
CA GLY A 633 5.10 -20.35 -1.01
C GLY A 633 6.31 -19.41 -0.84
N THR A 634 7.14 -19.72 0.15
CA THR A 634 8.44 -19.08 0.37
C THR A 634 9.57 -20.03 -0.04
N ILE A 635 10.53 -19.53 -0.81
CA ILE A 635 11.83 -20.16 -1.03
C ILE A 635 12.89 -19.31 -0.33
N ASP A 636 13.51 -19.87 0.70
CA ASP A 636 14.70 -19.31 1.34
C ASP A 636 15.93 -20.08 0.86
N GLY A 637 16.80 -19.40 0.11
CA GLY A 637 18.01 -20.03 -0.41
C GLY A 637 19.05 -20.34 0.66
N GLY A 638 18.96 -19.77 1.86
CA GLY A 638 20.02 -19.92 2.86
C GLY A 638 21.40 -19.48 2.34
N ASN A 639 21.42 -18.53 1.39
CA ASN A 639 22.57 -18.06 0.60
C ASN A 639 23.16 -19.09 -0.38
N ASN A 640 22.52 -20.23 -0.58
CA ASN A 640 22.88 -21.20 -1.61
C ASN A 640 22.45 -20.74 -3.01
N SER A 641 23.12 -21.30 -4.01
CA SER A 641 22.92 -21.02 -5.43
C SER A 641 22.00 -22.04 -6.10
N VAL A 642 21.19 -21.59 -7.04
CA VAL A 642 20.39 -22.44 -7.94
C VAL A 642 20.93 -22.27 -9.35
N TYR A 643 21.58 -23.30 -9.87
CA TYR A 643 22.13 -23.31 -11.22
C TYR A 643 21.05 -23.76 -12.20
N SER A 644 20.66 -22.92 -13.15
CA SER A 644 19.62 -23.27 -14.11
C SER A 644 19.99 -22.89 -15.54
N GLN A 645 19.35 -23.54 -16.50
CA GLN A 645 19.26 -23.08 -17.88
C GLN A 645 17.92 -22.36 -18.03
N ALA A 646 17.91 -21.14 -18.56
CA ALA A 646 16.67 -20.43 -18.76
C ALA A 646 15.80 -21.11 -19.84
N ALA A 647 14.48 -21.07 -19.69
CA ALA A 647 13.52 -21.66 -20.64
C ALA A 647 12.18 -20.91 -20.62
N TYR A 648 11.28 -21.19 -21.57
CA TYR A 648 9.98 -20.51 -21.71
C TYR A 648 9.22 -20.37 -20.38
N GLY A 649 9.06 -21.50 -19.68
CA GLY A 649 8.30 -21.58 -18.44
C GLY A 649 9.08 -21.10 -17.21
N GLY A 650 10.38 -20.83 -17.31
CA GLY A 650 11.25 -20.71 -16.14
C GLY A 650 11.15 -21.90 -15.19
N LEU A 651 11.62 -21.72 -13.96
CA LEU A 651 11.57 -22.76 -12.93
C LEU A 651 10.16 -23.02 -12.37
N PHE A 652 9.25 -22.03 -12.41
CA PHE A 652 7.97 -22.09 -11.69
C PHE A 652 6.72 -21.84 -12.56
N SER A 653 6.85 -21.54 -13.86
CA SER A 653 5.75 -21.10 -14.77
C SER A 653 5.07 -19.81 -14.38
N VAL A 654 4.41 -19.79 -13.22
CA VAL A 654 3.71 -18.66 -12.68
C VAL A 654 4.13 -18.56 -11.23
N ILE A 655 4.66 -17.41 -10.87
CA ILE A 655 4.88 -17.03 -9.48
C ILE A 655 3.74 -16.08 -9.15
N GLY A 656 2.84 -16.58 -8.32
CA GLY A 656 1.59 -15.92 -8.02
C GLY A 656 1.66 -15.03 -6.78
N GLY A 657 0.56 -14.34 -6.53
CA GLY A 657 0.46 -13.33 -5.47
C GLY A 657 0.79 -13.92 -4.10
N GLY A 658 1.79 -13.35 -3.42
CA GLY A 658 2.23 -13.75 -2.09
C GLY A 658 3.39 -14.72 -2.04
N ALA A 659 3.90 -15.18 -3.18
CA ALA A 659 5.16 -15.90 -3.21
C ALA A 659 6.32 -15.01 -2.71
N VAL A 660 7.24 -15.62 -1.98
CA VAL A 660 8.49 -14.97 -1.56
C VAL A 660 9.67 -15.81 -2.04
N ILE A 661 10.59 -15.22 -2.79
CA ILE A 661 11.86 -15.84 -3.14
C ILE A 661 12.96 -14.99 -2.54
N LYS A 662 13.76 -15.55 -1.64
CA LYS A 662 14.76 -14.79 -0.90
C LYS A 662 16.07 -15.52 -0.65
N ASN A 663 17.11 -14.73 -0.38
CA ASN A 663 18.42 -15.18 0.09
C ASN A 663 19.05 -16.26 -0.81
N THR A 664 19.03 -16.07 -2.13
CA THR A 664 19.54 -17.07 -3.08
C THR A 664 20.23 -16.42 -4.28
N ASN A 665 21.12 -17.17 -4.92
CA ASN A 665 21.77 -16.78 -6.16
C ASN A 665 21.27 -17.66 -7.30
N PHE A 666 20.56 -17.10 -8.28
CA PHE A 666 20.25 -17.81 -9.51
C PHE A 666 21.41 -17.67 -10.48
N VAL A 667 22.08 -18.78 -10.79
CA VAL A 667 23.17 -18.84 -11.76
C VAL A 667 22.64 -19.41 -13.07
N ILE A 668 22.45 -18.54 -14.05
CA ILE A 668 21.86 -18.84 -15.35
C ILE A 668 23.01 -19.23 -16.27
N THR A 669 23.22 -20.53 -16.39
CA THR A 669 24.32 -21.14 -17.17
C THR A 669 24.21 -20.88 -18.67
N SER A 670 22.99 -20.63 -19.17
CA SER A 670 22.73 -20.27 -20.56
C SER A 670 21.50 -19.39 -20.68
N TYR A 671 21.70 -18.18 -21.22
CA TYR A 671 20.66 -17.26 -21.66
C TYR A 671 20.37 -17.49 -23.16
N ALA A 672 19.15 -17.93 -23.49
CA ALA A 672 18.67 -18.44 -24.79
C ALA A 672 19.03 -19.91 -25.13
N SER A 673 18.32 -20.45 -26.13
CA SER A 673 18.49 -21.81 -26.63
C SER A 673 19.51 -21.86 -27.79
N ALA A 674 20.19 -23.00 -27.94
CA ALA A 674 21.19 -23.22 -28.99
C ALA A 674 20.61 -23.25 -30.43
N SER A 675 19.28 -23.30 -30.60
CA SER A 675 18.64 -23.44 -31.91
C SER A 675 18.50 -22.12 -32.68
N GLY A 676 18.82 -20.97 -32.08
CA GLY A 676 18.72 -19.66 -32.74
C GLY A 676 17.27 -19.26 -33.10
N ASP A 677 16.28 -20.02 -32.64
CA ASP A 677 14.89 -19.62 -32.66
C ASP A 677 14.64 -18.74 -31.44
N ALA A 678 13.89 -17.66 -31.62
CA ALA A 678 13.46 -16.72 -30.58
C ALA A 678 12.59 -17.35 -29.46
N SER A 679 12.61 -18.66 -29.30
CA SER A 679 11.76 -19.45 -28.41
C SER A 679 12.32 -19.56 -26.98
N VAL A 680 12.50 -18.39 -26.37
CA VAL A 680 12.03 -18.08 -25.01
C VAL A 680 12.83 -18.54 -23.78
N VAL A 681 13.20 -17.58 -22.93
CA VAL A 681 13.99 -17.80 -21.72
C VAL A 681 13.65 -16.85 -20.59
N GLY A 682 13.11 -17.40 -19.50
CA GLY A 682 13.06 -16.79 -18.18
C GLY A 682 13.74 -17.72 -17.17
N ALA A 683 14.33 -17.15 -16.12
CA ALA A 683 14.97 -17.87 -15.03
C ALA A 683 13.92 -18.35 -14.04
N LEU A 684 12.98 -17.48 -13.66
CA LEU A 684 12.00 -17.80 -12.63
C LEU A 684 10.70 -18.34 -13.18
N GLY A 685 10.08 -17.62 -14.11
CA GLY A 685 8.74 -17.99 -14.59
C GLY A 685 8.35 -17.31 -15.88
N CYS A 686 7.20 -17.73 -16.41
CA CYS A 686 6.54 -17.02 -17.51
C CYS A 686 5.90 -15.73 -17.02
N THR A 687 5.14 -15.82 -15.93
CA THR A 687 4.51 -14.67 -15.27
C THR A 687 4.94 -14.59 -13.82
N ILE A 688 5.23 -13.38 -13.35
CA ILE A 688 5.44 -13.08 -11.93
C ILE A 688 4.48 -11.96 -11.58
N ALA A 689 3.55 -12.20 -10.66
CA ALA A 689 2.56 -11.22 -10.29
C ALA A 689 2.30 -11.24 -8.78
N GLY A 690 2.43 -10.07 -8.13
CA GLY A 690 2.16 -9.92 -6.70
C GLY A 690 3.16 -10.63 -5.77
N ALA A 691 4.39 -10.87 -6.22
CA ALA A 691 5.41 -11.59 -5.45
C ALA A 691 6.43 -10.65 -4.78
N ILE A 692 7.24 -11.20 -3.88
CA ILE A 692 8.40 -10.51 -3.28
C ILE A 692 9.66 -11.27 -3.66
N ILE A 693 10.62 -10.56 -4.25
CA ILE A 693 11.95 -11.07 -4.57
C ILE A 693 12.95 -10.26 -3.75
N GLU A 694 13.57 -10.89 -2.74
CA GLU A 694 14.39 -10.18 -1.73
C GLU A 694 15.78 -10.80 -1.54
N ASN A 695 16.84 -9.99 -1.60
CA ASN A 695 18.23 -10.47 -1.47
C ASN A 695 18.52 -11.60 -2.48
N VAL A 696 18.22 -11.36 -3.75
CA VAL A 696 18.39 -12.34 -4.84
C VAL A 696 19.34 -11.81 -5.89
N ASN A 697 20.35 -12.60 -6.25
CA ASN A 697 21.27 -12.27 -7.33
C ASN A 697 21.03 -13.15 -8.55
N PHE A 698 20.91 -12.55 -9.73
CA PHE A 698 20.87 -13.24 -11.00
C PHE A 698 22.21 -13.08 -11.70
N THR A 699 22.96 -14.17 -11.85
CA THR A 699 24.24 -14.18 -12.57
C THR A 699 24.09 -14.97 -13.85
N VAL A 700 24.33 -14.34 -15.00
CA VAL A 700 24.35 -15.02 -16.30
C VAL A 700 25.80 -15.34 -16.65
N THR A 701 26.12 -16.58 -17.03
CA THR A 701 27.51 -16.95 -17.37
C THR A 701 27.75 -17.12 -18.86
N SER A 702 26.72 -17.46 -19.63
CA SER A 702 26.82 -17.58 -21.09
C SER A 702 25.50 -17.26 -21.79
N SER A 703 25.57 -16.97 -23.09
CA SER A 703 24.41 -16.82 -23.96
C SER A 703 24.51 -17.76 -25.16
N CYS A 704 23.39 -18.33 -25.57
CA CYS A 704 23.27 -19.09 -26.83
C CYS A 704 22.67 -18.29 -27.98
N TYR A 705 22.54 -16.96 -27.85
CA TYR A 705 22.21 -16.11 -28.98
C TYR A 705 23.32 -16.23 -30.04
N GLY A 706 22.95 -16.62 -31.26
CA GLY A 706 23.84 -16.49 -32.41
C GLY A 706 24.24 -15.03 -32.63
N ASN A 707 25.30 -14.78 -33.41
CA ASN A 707 25.84 -13.44 -33.69
C ASN A 707 24.90 -12.48 -34.47
N SER A 708 23.58 -12.72 -34.51
CA SER A 708 22.63 -11.91 -35.28
C SER A 708 21.84 -10.92 -34.41
N ASP A 709 22.25 -9.65 -34.45
CA ASP A 709 21.56 -8.51 -33.80
C ASP A 709 20.10 -8.28 -34.27
N SER A 710 19.67 -8.98 -35.32
CA SER A 710 18.32 -8.91 -35.88
C SER A 710 17.25 -9.53 -34.98
N GLN A 711 17.63 -10.38 -34.01
CA GLN A 711 16.67 -11.07 -33.13
C GLN A 711 16.41 -10.38 -31.78
N LEU A 712 17.25 -9.42 -31.37
CA LEU A 712 17.23 -8.77 -30.06
C LEU A 712 15.92 -7.99 -29.75
N TYR A 713 15.22 -7.48 -30.78
CA TYR A 713 13.95 -6.74 -30.62
C TYR A 713 12.72 -7.54 -31.05
N GLY A 714 12.89 -8.82 -31.44
CA GLY A 714 11.81 -9.63 -32.00
C GLY A 714 11.12 -10.58 -31.01
N SER A 715 11.81 -10.94 -29.92
CA SER A 715 11.37 -12.04 -29.04
C SER A 715 10.42 -11.61 -27.92
N GLY A 716 10.59 -10.43 -27.33
CA GLY A 716 9.78 -9.96 -26.20
C GLY A 716 9.95 -10.72 -24.90
N VAL A 717 11.06 -11.45 -24.74
CA VAL A 717 11.34 -12.34 -23.60
C VAL A 717 12.36 -11.71 -22.63
N GLY A 718 12.20 -11.97 -21.33
CA GLY A 718 13.05 -11.40 -20.28
C GLY A 718 13.73 -12.43 -19.41
N LEU A 719 14.96 -12.11 -18.96
CA LEU A 719 15.80 -12.97 -18.13
C LEU A 719 15.10 -13.46 -16.86
N ILE A 720 14.41 -12.60 -16.13
CA ILE A 720 13.76 -12.93 -14.87
C ILE A 720 12.41 -13.59 -15.14
N CYS A 721 11.61 -12.96 -16.01
CA CYS A 721 10.37 -13.55 -16.51
C CYS A 721 10.16 -13.38 -18.01
N THR A 722 9.53 -14.37 -18.61
CA THR A 722 9.31 -14.45 -20.05
C THR A 722 8.23 -13.50 -20.58
N SER A 723 7.09 -13.38 -19.89
CA SER A 723 5.86 -12.83 -20.49
C SER A 723 5.29 -11.65 -19.73
N ALA A 724 5.16 -11.72 -18.41
CA ALA A 724 4.57 -10.64 -17.64
C ALA A 724 5.19 -10.50 -16.26
N CYS A 725 5.41 -9.26 -15.82
CA CYS A 725 5.79 -8.95 -14.45
C CYS A 725 4.90 -7.84 -13.90
N ARG A 726 4.14 -8.13 -12.84
CA ARG A 726 3.21 -7.16 -12.27
C ARG A 726 3.33 -7.08 -10.76
N SER A 727 3.30 -5.86 -10.24
CA SER A 727 3.12 -5.58 -8.80
C SER A 727 4.00 -6.42 -7.90
N THR A 728 5.20 -6.67 -8.39
CA THR A 728 6.22 -7.46 -7.73
C THR A 728 7.19 -6.50 -7.11
N ILE A 729 7.56 -6.79 -5.86
CA ILE A 729 8.50 -5.98 -5.11
C ILE A 729 9.87 -6.65 -5.23
N PHE A 730 10.83 -5.92 -5.78
CA PHE A 730 12.22 -6.34 -5.86
C PHE A 730 13.03 -5.55 -4.85
N LYS A 731 13.60 -6.23 -3.85
CA LYS A 731 14.38 -5.61 -2.77
C LYS A 731 15.77 -6.22 -2.71
N ASN A 732 16.81 -5.39 -2.82
CA ASN A 732 18.21 -5.84 -2.86
C ASN A 732 18.43 -6.93 -3.91
N VAL A 733 17.96 -6.68 -5.13
CA VAL A 733 18.10 -7.62 -6.25
C VAL A 733 19.21 -7.15 -7.17
N SER A 734 20.07 -8.06 -7.61
CA SER A 734 21.11 -7.73 -8.59
C SER A 734 21.01 -8.61 -9.84
N VAL A 735 21.38 -8.04 -10.98
CA VAL A 735 21.58 -8.76 -12.23
C VAL A 735 22.99 -8.50 -12.73
N THR A 736 23.79 -9.55 -12.83
CA THR A 736 25.17 -9.48 -13.36
C THR A 736 25.27 -10.33 -14.61
N SER A 737 25.76 -9.77 -15.72
CA SER A 737 25.92 -10.49 -16.98
C SER A 737 27.12 -10.01 -17.80
N PRO A 738 28.13 -10.87 -18.02
CA PRO A 738 29.24 -10.59 -18.93
C PRO A 738 28.84 -10.75 -20.41
N VAL A 739 27.63 -11.26 -20.68
CA VAL A 739 27.06 -11.41 -22.02
C VAL A 739 25.93 -10.42 -22.24
N LYS A 740 25.60 -10.18 -23.52
CA LYS A 740 24.50 -9.31 -23.92
C LYS A 740 23.15 -9.85 -23.44
N LEU A 741 22.33 -8.96 -22.88
CA LEU A 741 20.95 -9.24 -22.50
C LEU A 741 19.97 -8.44 -23.38
N VAL A 742 18.85 -9.06 -23.74
CA VAL A 742 17.76 -8.36 -24.43
C VAL A 742 16.97 -7.54 -23.41
N SER A 743 16.40 -8.25 -22.43
CA SER A 743 15.57 -7.65 -21.39
C SER A 743 15.59 -8.46 -20.11
N LEU A 744 15.18 -7.83 -19.00
CA LEU A 744 15.02 -8.50 -17.72
C LEU A 744 13.60 -9.03 -17.52
N PHE A 745 12.59 -8.28 -18.00
CA PHE A 745 11.18 -8.64 -17.89
C PHE A 745 10.53 -8.64 -19.28
N GLY A 746 9.97 -9.77 -19.69
CA GLY A 746 9.30 -9.85 -20.99
C GLY A 746 7.94 -9.14 -21.02
N GLY A 747 7.28 -9.19 -22.18
CA GLY A 747 5.96 -8.60 -22.41
C GLY A 747 5.26 -9.18 -23.63
N LEU A 748 5.12 -10.51 -23.65
CA LEU A 748 4.41 -11.24 -24.70
C LEU A 748 2.88 -11.18 -24.56
N SER A 749 2.36 -10.65 -23.46
CA SER A 749 0.94 -10.43 -23.22
C SER A 749 0.54 -8.97 -23.45
N TYR A 750 -0.75 -8.71 -23.64
CA TYR A 750 -1.29 -7.34 -23.70
C TYR A 750 -1.02 -6.52 -22.42
N ASP A 751 -0.71 -7.19 -21.31
CA ASP A 751 -0.47 -6.59 -19.98
C ASP A 751 0.94 -6.94 -19.47
N GLY A 752 1.98 -6.53 -20.21
CA GLY A 752 3.36 -6.99 -20.01
C GLY A 752 3.98 -6.59 -18.66
N PHE A 753 4.12 -5.29 -18.39
CA PHE A 753 4.84 -4.80 -17.20
C PHE A 753 4.12 -3.64 -16.53
N ALA A 754 3.74 -3.79 -15.24
CA ALA A 754 3.02 -2.75 -14.50
C ALA A 754 3.11 -2.90 -12.97
N GLY A 755 3.17 -1.79 -12.24
CA GLY A 755 3.01 -1.76 -10.78
C GLY A 755 4.19 -2.33 -9.95
N CYS A 756 5.29 -2.73 -10.58
CA CYS A 756 6.46 -3.25 -9.88
C CYS A 756 7.19 -2.14 -9.10
N GLN A 757 7.75 -2.51 -7.95
CA GLN A 757 8.54 -1.63 -7.08
C GLN A 757 9.99 -2.11 -7.02
N PHE A 758 10.93 -1.18 -7.02
CA PHE A 758 12.37 -1.45 -7.02
C PHE A 758 13.05 -0.74 -5.85
N GLU A 759 13.52 -1.52 -4.89
CA GLU A 759 14.27 -1.06 -3.72
C GLU A 759 15.70 -1.61 -3.82
N CYS A 760 16.66 -0.77 -4.22
CA CYS A 760 18.05 -1.18 -4.45
C CYS A 760 18.17 -2.31 -5.49
N PHE A 761 17.69 -2.06 -6.71
CA PHE A 761 17.85 -3.00 -7.83
C PHE A 761 19.09 -2.64 -8.65
N ASN A 762 20.11 -3.49 -8.64
CA ASN A 762 21.38 -3.24 -9.31
C ASN A 762 21.50 -4.02 -10.62
N ILE A 763 21.89 -3.36 -11.70
CA ILE A 763 22.16 -3.99 -13.00
C ILE A 763 23.62 -3.76 -13.33
N ASP A 764 24.37 -4.82 -13.59
CA ASP A 764 25.71 -4.75 -14.15
C ASP A 764 25.81 -5.71 -15.33
N CYS A 765 25.58 -5.19 -16.54
CA CYS A 765 25.57 -6.02 -17.73
C CYS A 765 26.35 -5.40 -18.89
N GLN A 766 26.95 -6.28 -19.70
CA GLN A 766 27.68 -5.89 -20.90
C GLN A 766 26.81 -5.06 -21.84
N GLU A 767 25.56 -5.48 -22.06
CA GLU A 767 24.60 -4.80 -22.92
C GLU A 767 23.18 -5.11 -22.46
N LEU A 768 22.28 -4.12 -22.50
CA LEU A 768 20.85 -4.27 -22.26
C LEU A 768 20.05 -3.43 -23.28
N SER A 769 19.19 -4.10 -24.05
CA SER A 769 18.37 -3.40 -25.05
C SER A 769 17.22 -2.61 -24.41
N TYR A 770 16.52 -3.21 -23.44
CA TYR A 770 15.48 -2.57 -22.64
C TYR A 770 15.28 -3.32 -21.33
N LEU A 771 14.71 -2.68 -20.32
CA LEU A 771 14.43 -3.34 -19.04
C LEU A 771 13.23 -4.29 -19.15
N ALA A 772 12.13 -3.74 -19.67
CA ALA A 772 10.85 -4.42 -19.76
C ALA A 772 10.04 -4.04 -21.01
N VAL A 773 8.93 -4.75 -21.25
CA VAL A 773 7.96 -4.42 -22.31
C VAL A 773 6.62 -4.04 -21.64
N LYS A 774 6.10 -2.84 -21.94
CA LYS A 774 4.88 -2.28 -21.31
C LYS A 774 3.65 -3.14 -21.62
N ALA A 775 3.46 -3.48 -22.90
CA ALA A 775 2.37 -4.29 -23.43
C ALA A 775 2.75 -4.82 -24.83
N GLY A 776 2.46 -6.09 -25.14
CA GLY A 776 2.85 -6.68 -26.42
C GLY A 776 1.86 -7.67 -27.02
N MET A 777 1.28 -7.29 -28.16
CA MET A 777 1.10 -8.19 -29.32
C MET A 777 1.58 -7.47 -30.59
N GLY A 778 2.32 -8.18 -31.45
CA GLY A 778 2.96 -7.66 -32.68
C GLY A 778 4.43 -7.22 -32.48
N THR A 779 5.02 -6.57 -33.49
CA THR A 779 6.44 -6.14 -33.46
C THR A 779 6.72 -5.22 -32.27
N ILE A 780 7.76 -5.56 -31.49
CA ILE A 780 8.27 -4.75 -30.38
C ILE A 780 9.20 -3.69 -30.95
N ASN A 781 9.00 -2.45 -30.52
CA ASN A 781 9.85 -1.32 -30.84
C ASN A 781 10.09 -0.52 -29.55
N GLN A 782 11.05 0.41 -29.57
CA GLN A 782 11.47 1.15 -28.39
C GLN A 782 10.32 1.88 -27.67
N SER A 783 9.30 2.35 -28.39
CA SER A 783 8.15 3.05 -27.78
C SER A 783 7.26 2.15 -26.91
N LYS A 784 7.34 0.83 -27.09
CA LYS A 784 6.65 -0.18 -26.27
C LYS A 784 7.50 -0.72 -25.13
N CYS A 785 8.76 -0.31 -25.04
CA CYS A 785 9.69 -0.75 -24.02
C CYS A 785 9.70 0.21 -22.81
N VAL A 786 10.16 -0.32 -21.69
CA VAL A 786 10.59 0.43 -20.51
C VAL A 786 12.11 0.36 -20.47
N LEU A 787 12.77 1.50 -20.40
CA LEU A 787 14.22 1.61 -20.21
C LEU A 787 14.55 1.69 -18.71
N PRO A 788 15.75 1.25 -18.29
CA PRO A 788 16.17 1.35 -16.88
C PRO A 788 16.00 2.75 -16.27
N ILE A 789 16.31 3.79 -17.04
CA ILE A 789 16.19 5.20 -16.63
C ILE A 789 14.75 5.69 -16.39
N GLU A 790 13.73 4.99 -16.89
CA GLU A 790 12.34 5.37 -16.65
C GLU A 790 11.86 5.04 -15.23
N LEU A 791 12.60 4.21 -14.48
CA LEU A 791 12.17 3.69 -13.18
C LEU A 791 13.07 4.17 -12.05
N ASN A 792 12.45 4.54 -10.93
CA ASN A 792 13.16 4.85 -9.70
C ASN A 792 13.70 3.56 -9.05
N GLY A 793 14.84 3.67 -8.36
CA GLY A 793 15.42 2.56 -7.58
C GLY A 793 16.32 1.60 -8.35
N ILE A 794 16.51 1.82 -9.66
CA ILE A 794 17.48 1.10 -10.50
C ILE A 794 18.85 1.77 -10.42
N LYS A 795 19.91 0.98 -10.22
CA LYS A 795 21.32 1.43 -10.14
C LYS A 795 22.23 0.51 -10.95
N GLY A 796 23.51 0.90 -11.09
CA GLY A 796 24.56 0.08 -11.70
C GLY A 796 24.97 0.57 -13.08
N SER A 797 25.39 -0.32 -13.97
CA SER A 797 25.89 0.00 -15.31
C SER A 797 25.36 -0.91 -16.41
N TYR A 798 25.06 -0.31 -17.57
CA TYR A 798 24.73 -1.05 -18.79
C TYR A 798 25.20 -0.31 -20.04
N GLN A 799 25.37 -1.05 -21.14
CA GLN A 799 25.56 -0.49 -22.48
C GLN A 799 24.30 -0.68 -23.31
N THR A 800 24.02 0.27 -24.20
CA THR A 800 22.87 0.20 -25.11
C THR A 800 23.20 0.91 -26.42
N TYR A 801 22.54 0.57 -27.50
CA TYR A 801 22.88 1.09 -28.83
C TYR A 801 21.65 1.38 -29.69
N ASP A 802 21.77 2.42 -30.52
CA ASP A 802 20.77 2.74 -31.53
C ASP A 802 21.04 1.98 -32.82
N LYS A 803 19.97 1.43 -33.41
CA LYS A 803 20.03 0.77 -34.71
C LYS A 803 20.07 1.76 -35.87
N ASP A 804 19.51 2.95 -35.68
CA ASP A 804 19.43 3.97 -36.71
C ASP A 804 20.79 4.65 -36.92
N ILE A 805 21.06 5.01 -38.17
CA ILE A 805 22.27 5.74 -38.54
C ILE A 805 21.96 7.23 -38.55
N THR A 806 22.68 8.00 -37.74
CA THR A 806 22.58 9.46 -37.70
C THR A 806 23.59 10.08 -38.68
N PRO A 807 23.13 10.78 -39.73
CA PRO A 807 24.04 11.47 -40.64
C PRO A 807 24.63 12.72 -39.96
N ILE A 808 25.94 12.93 -40.12
CA ILE A 808 26.64 14.16 -39.71
C ILE A 808 27.23 14.81 -40.97
N ASP A 809 26.77 16.01 -41.29
CA ASP A 809 27.27 16.81 -42.41
C ASP A 809 28.60 17.47 -42.06
N LEU A 810 29.68 17.05 -42.73
CA LEU A 810 31.02 17.57 -42.54
C LEU A 810 31.20 19.03 -42.98
N ASN A 811 30.27 19.61 -43.76
CA ASN A 811 30.30 21.03 -44.11
C ASN A 811 29.80 21.93 -42.97
N SER A 812 29.10 21.35 -41.98
CA SER A 812 28.62 22.08 -40.81
C SER A 812 29.75 22.34 -39.81
N LYS A 813 29.63 23.44 -39.05
CA LYS A 813 30.62 23.80 -38.02
C LYS A 813 30.50 22.94 -36.76
N PHE A 814 29.28 22.57 -36.40
CA PHE A 814 28.94 21.81 -35.21
C PHE A 814 28.05 20.63 -35.56
N ALA A 815 28.19 19.53 -34.82
CA ALA A 815 27.23 18.45 -34.81
C ALA A 815 26.22 18.72 -33.69
N SER A 816 24.95 18.38 -33.93
CA SER A 816 23.87 18.44 -32.94
C SER A 816 23.06 17.16 -33.03
N ILE A 817 23.10 16.34 -31.99
CA ILE A 817 22.44 15.03 -31.95
C ILE A 817 21.46 15.02 -30.80
N SER A 818 20.17 14.84 -31.09
CA SER A 818 19.16 14.70 -30.04
C SER A 818 19.29 13.33 -29.38
N LEU A 819 19.47 13.30 -28.06
CA LEU A 819 19.47 12.06 -27.27
C LEU A 819 18.06 11.70 -26.75
N GLY A 820 17.06 12.51 -27.10
CA GLY A 820 15.71 12.42 -26.54
C GLY A 820 15.66 12.77 -25.06
N ASN A 821 14.45 12.85 -24.50
CA ASN A 821 14.25 13.32 -23.13
C ASN A 821 14.84 12.37 -22.06
N LEU A 822 14.98 11.08 -22.35
CA LEU A 822 15.46 10.11 -21.37
C LEU A 822 16.97 10.25 -21.16
N TYR A 823 17.78 9.90 -22.16
CA TYR A 823 19.24 10.01 -22.10
C TYR A 823 19.71 11.46 -22.02
N GLY A 824 19.01 12.39 -22.67
CA GLY A 824 19.29 13.82 -22.59
C GLY A 824 19.12 14.44 -21.20
N SER A 825 18.36 13.79 -20.31
CA SER A 825 18.19 14.22 -18.91
C SER A 825 19.28 13.71 -17.96
N MET A 826 20.22 12.89 -18.46
CA MET A 826 21.36 12.40 -17.68
C MET A 826 22.52 13.39 -17.72
N ASN A 827 23.43 13.27 -16.77
CA ASN A 827 24.69 14.00 -16.79
C ASN A 827 25.64 13.34 -17.79
N LEU A 828 26.22 14.14 -18.68
CA LEU A 828 27.25 13.69 -19.60
C LEU A 828 28.57 13.49 -18.84
N ILE A 829 29.16 12.30 -18.95
CA ILE A 829 30.51 12.02 -18.42
C ILE A 829 31.55 12.33 -19.50
N ASP A 830 31.49 11.63 -20.63
CA ASP A 830 32.35 11.83 -21.79
C ASP A 830 31.75 11.21 -23.06
N VAL A 831 32.34 11.56 -24.21
CA VAL A 831 31.96 11.03 -25.53
C VAL A 831 33.21 10.58 -26.27
N TYR A 832 33.10 9.44 -26.93
CA TYR A 832 34.13 8.92 -27.82
C TYR A 832 33.56 8.68 -29.21
N TYR A 833 34.35 8.99 -30.23
CA TYR A 833 34.16 8.44 -31.56
C TYR A 833 35.21 7.35 -31.79
N LYS A 834 34.76 6.09 -31.87
CA LYS A 834 35.64 4.92 -31.75
C LYS A 834 36.44 5.02 -30.45
N ASP A 835 37.78 5.08 -30.53
CA ASP A 835 38.67 5.17 -29.37
C ASP A 835 39.13 6.61 -29.07
N ASN A 836 38.68 7.61 -29.83
CA ASN A 836 39.10 9.01 -29.65
C ASN A 836 38.04 9.80 -28.88
N LYS A 837 38.46 10.49 -27.81
CA LYS A 837 37.59 11.34 -27.01
C LYS A 837 37.22 12.63 -27.75
N ILE A 838 35.96 13.03 -27.65
CA ILE A 838 35.44 14.32 -28.13
C ILE A 838 35.50 15.31 -26.97
N GLU A 839 36.60 16.06 -26.88
CA GLU A 839 36.92 16.89 -25.70
C GLU A 839 35.97 18.08 -25.50
N ASP A 840 35.33 18.57 -26.56
CA ASP A 840 34.42 19.71 -26.54
C ASP A 840 32.94 19.31 -26.58
N ALA A 841 32.63 18.04 -26.27
CA ALA A 841 31.27 17.55 -26.18
C ALA A 841 30.53 18.14 -24.98
N ILE A 842 29.36 18.72 -25.24
CA ILE A 842 28.43 19.21 -24.21
C ILE A 842 27.03 18.66 -24.47
N LEU A 843 26.28 18.43 -23.39
CA LEU A 843 24.87 18.02 -23.46
C LEU A 843 24.01 19.14 -22.86
N GLU A 844 23.25 19.82 -23.71
CA GLU A 844 22.33 20.89 -23.29
C GLU A 844 20.95 20.68 -23.89
N ASN A 845 19.90 20.83 -23.09
CA ASN A 845 18.50 20.68 -23.52
C ASN A 845 18.24 19.39 -24.31
N ASN A 846 18.79 18.26 -23.84
CA ASN A 846 18.70 16.93 -24.48
C ASN A 846 19.44 16.78 -25.82
N ILE A 847 20.26 17.75 -26.22
CA ILE A 847 21.01 17.73 -27.47
C ILE A 847 22.51 17.69 -27.16
N LEU A 848 23.19 16.68 -27.70
CA LEU A 848 24.63 16.57 -27.70
C LEU A 848 25.21 17.48 -28.78
N PHE A 849 26.09 18.40 -28.39
CA PHE A 849 26.78 19.34 -29.27
C PHE A 849 28.30 19.16 -29.18
N PHE A 850 28.98 19.24 -30.32
CA PHE A 850 30.45 19.29 -30.40
C PHE A 850 30.93 19.84 -31.76
N ASN A 851 32.18 20.29 -31.85
CA ASN A 851 32.74 20.84 -33.09
C ASN A 851 33.17 19.73 -34.06
N ILE A 852 32.71 19.79 -35.31
CA ILE A 852 33.03 18.78 -36.32
C ILE A 852 34.50 18.85 -36.73
N LYS A 853 35.04 20.05 -36.97
CA LYS A 853 36.41 20.23 -37.51
C LYS A 853 37.49 19.83 -36.50
N THR A 854 37.21 20.00 -35.21
CA THR A 854 38.13 19.61 -34.14
C THR A 854 38.25 18.09 -34.05
N ASN A 855 37.13 17.37 -34.24
CA ASN A 855 37.03 15.94 -33.94
C ASN A 855 37.05 15.02 -35.17
N PHE A 856 36.78 15.54 -36.37
CA PHE A 856 36.76 14.76 -37.62
C PHE A 856 37.66 15.39 -38.69
N GLN A 857 38.90 14.93 -38.78
CA GLN A 857 39.87 15.35 -39.80
C GLN A 857 39.80 14.49 -41.09
N ASP A 858 40.50 14.92 -42.15
CA ASP A 858 40.58 14.15 -43.40
C ASP A 858 41.19 12.75 -43.16
N GLY A 859 40.53 11.71 -43.67
CA GLY A 859 40.95 10.31 -43.51
C GLY A 859 40.18 9.53 -42.43
N VAL A 860 39.28 10.17 -41.68
CA VAL A 860 38.39 9.49 -40.74
C VAL A 860 37.37 8.62 -41.49
N SER A 861 37.13 7.41 -40.99
CA SER A 861 36.14 6.47 -41.53
C SER A 861 34.77 7.13 -41.67
N ARG A 862 34.13 6.98 -42.84
CA ARG A 862 32.81 7.57 -43.08
C ARG A 862 31.70 6.98 -42.21
N ASN A 863 31.87 5.76 -41.71
CA ASN A 863 30.94 5.13 -40.78
C ASN A 863 31.67 4.84 -39.46
N GLY A 864 30.97 5.05 -38.34
CA GLY A 864 31.47 4.71 -37.01
C GLY A 864 30.40 4.89 -35.95
N GLN A 865 30.80 4.76 -34.68
CA GLN A 865 29.89 4.83 -33.54
C GLN A 865 30.38 5.91 -32.57
N LEU A 866 29.45 6.74 -32.12
CA LEU A 866 29.63 7.60 -30.97
C LEU A 866 29.24 6.83 -29.72
N LYS A 867 30.17 6.67 -28.79
CA LYS A 867 29.93 6.12 -27.46
C LYS A 867 29.78 7.29 -26.48
N ILE A 868 28.59 7.44 -25.92
CA ILE A 868 28.21 8.54 -25.03
C ILE A 868 28.02 7.95 -23.64
N ASN A 869 28.91 8.28 -22.70
CA ASN A 869 28.79 7.79 -21.33
C ASN A 869 28.02 8.81 -20.48
N LEU A 870 26.99 8.33 -19.81
CA LEU A 870 26.00 9.12 -19.10
C LEU A 870 25.79 8.56 -17.69
N GLU A 871 25.44 9.42 -16.73
CA GLU A 871 25.08 9.00 -15.37
C GLU A 871 23.91 9.79 -14.79
N LYS A 872 23.04 9.10 -14.04
CA LYS A 872 21.98 9.70 -13.25
C LYS A 872 21.61 8.80 -12.07
N ASP A 873 21.54 9.37 -10.86
CA ASP A 873 21.05 8.68 -9.65
C ASP A 873 21.73 7.32 -9.34
N GLY A 874 23.01 7.18 -9.69
CA GLY A 874 23.79 5.93 -9.51
C GLY A 874 23.58 4.87 -10.60
N LEU A 875 22.92 5.25 -11.71
CA LEU A 875 22.81 4.46 -12.93
C LEU A 875 23.71 5.06 -14.01
N ALA A 876 24.73 4.31 -14.43
CA ALA A 876 25.61 4.62 -15.54
C ALA A 876 25.14 3.93 -16.82
N CYS A 877 25.11 4.66 -17.93
CA CYS A 877 24.74 4.17 -19.25
C CYS A 877 25.81 4.55 -20.27
N SER A 878 26.31 3.57 -21.01
CA SER A 878 27.09 3.81 -22.23
C SER A 878 26.18 3.68 -23.44
N HIS A 879 25.71 4.80 -23.96
CA HIS A 879 24.81 4.87 -25.10
C HIS A 879 25.56 5.05 -26.42
N SER A 880 25.41 4.10 -27.32
CA SER A 880 26.13 4.02 -28.57
C SER A 880 25.26 4.38 -29.77
N ILE A 881 25.59 5.47 -30.48
CA ILE A 881 24.86 5.94 -31.66
C ILE A 881 25.68 5.67 -32.92
N ASN A 882 25.09 4.97 -33.89
CA ASN A 882 25.70 4.79 -35.19
C ASN A 882 25.65 6.10 -35.98
N ILE A 883 26.80 6.54 -36.51
CA ILE A 883 26.90 7.78 -37.28
C ILE A 883 27.48 7.53 -38.67
N GLN A 884 27.02 8.33 -39.63
CA GLN A 884 27.55 8.39 -40.99
C GLN A 884 27.99 9.81 -41.32
N LEU A 885 29.28 9.99 -41.58
CA LEU A 885 29.84 11.27 -42.01
C LEU A 885 29.54 11.46 -43.51
N ILE A 886 28.75 12.48 -43.82
CA ILE A 886 28.35 12.85 -45.19
C ILE A 886 28.98 14.20 -45.59
N LYS A 887 29.20 14.40 -46.89
CA LYS A 887 29.72 15.64 -47.47
C LYS A 887 28.70 16.23 -48.43
#